data_AF-A0A7I7X0G8-F1
#
_entry.id   AF-A0A7I7X0G8-F1
#
_cell.length_a   1.000
_cell.length_b   1.000
_cell.length_c   1.000
_cell.angle_alpha   90.00
_cell.angle_beta   90.00
_cell.angle_gamma   90.00
#
_symmetry.space_group_name_H-M   'P 1'
#
loop_
_entity.id
_entity.type
_entity.pdbx_description
1 polymer ?
#
loop_
_entity_poly.entity_id
_entity_poly.type
_entity_poly.pdbx_seq_one_letter_code
_entity_poly.pdbx_strand_id
1 'polypeptide(L)'
;MVVLKRLSDAQRDGDRVLAVVRGSAVNQDGPSSGQTVPSGPAQQKVVRAALAAARLEPGDIDYVEAHGTGTALGDPIELDALAAVFGERGSSAPLVLGSVKTNVGHLESASGVAGFIKTVLSVQRGFIPRHLNFSELTPNAGVGASKFEVAGQAMAWPAVSRPRRAGVSSFGVSGTNAHVIVEQAPPGSGCVGGESVASGPVTTLVVSGKSPARIAATAGVLAQWLATDGADATLADVAHALNHHRTRHQKFATVAARDTEQAIAGLNALAAGESAPGVVEPAAVLPGPGTVFVFSGQGSHWVGMGRRLLAEEPAFAAAVAELEPVFVRQVGFSLCEVLEQGREISGDAQVQPVIMGLQLALAALWRAYGVVPDAVIGHSMGEVSAAVVAGALTPEQGLQVIGVRSSLMSRQAGQGAVALLELDAAAAQEVLAGYPGVEVAGYLSPRQTVVAGAPAQVDAVIAAVAGAERFARRVNMEVASHTAFMDPILAELRAELAGLRPQVPQIPFYSTVVDPAGPTPVLDADYWAANVRKPALVNQAVAAAGDKYGTFIEISPHPLLTHTIDEILDAVPHCSIATLVRDGDDTVVFHQHLNSAHPVSPRDLPHPAGPYPALPATPWRHTRHWLDLENAVTAAESAPAPGVLLGTHIAIGSTPAVHLWQARLSPENKPYPGSHRNNGVELVPASVLLQTVSDAALHVSGQSAVSDIRFEHPIVLDRPRTVQVVADAETVTVSSRAVSDDPQARWVRHLSARITAGDESDWSPADSALSNGHSGTEFDDAAVSAFWLTWGSEGRPFQWTVTSGRSTSGQLRADLTAEQTPTVAMLDAALHVARMVDDADPELMVPATVDAIRFRTAPADGRAGVTVHRRDSGTGELVVDIALTTGDGTGCIDVRGLRYTALSAARPADDPSSIAHAIDWQPWDAAPENPAEPGTLTVIGDSAAATGLRDALTAAGHQAAGLAEAQAVVYVADPGPAGESDLDCASRLAGEVAELVAALAQRDTRPPALWIVTRGVYEAASHAAVRQSCLWGMAGVIRAEQPQLCGGLVDLAAADVSAGDAAVLSGILRTPAKSILVLRDGQIRSTAFTPISGPAQREPTVCQPDGTYLITGGMGALGLLMAGWLADRGARRLRRRSPARPPDWGRPPLAIRHRRRHRGGVTEVGGRLGSRLGR
;
A
#
# COMPACT_ATOMS: atom_id res chain seq x y z
N MET A 1 -7.53 -11.01 -18.01
CA MET A 1 -8.26 -9.75 -18.28
C MET A 1 -8.84 -9.82 -19.69
N VAL A 2 -10.01 -9.23 -19.92
CA VAL A 2 -10.64 -9.15 -21.26
C VAL A 2 -11.05 -7.70 -21.51
N VAL A 3 -10.92 -7.23 -22.75
CA VAL A 3 -11.36 -5.90 -23.17
C VAL A 3 -12.62 -6.06 -24.01
N LEU A 4 -13.68 -5.33 -23.66
CA LEU A 4 -14.96 -5.36 -24.37
C LEU A 4 -15.23 -3.99 -24.99
N LYS A 5 -15.61 -3.99 -26.26
CA LYS A 5 -16.06 -2.80 -27.01
C LYS A 5 -17.29 -3.17 -27.82
N ARG A 6 -18.09 -2.17 -28.20
CA ARG A 6 -19.10 -2.39 -29.24
C ARG A 6 -18.38 -2.78 -30.52
N LEU A 7 -18.93 -3.73 -31.28
CA LEU A 7 -18.31 -4.21 -32.51
C LEU A 7 -18.00 -3.06 -33.49
N SER A 8 -18.91 -2.09 -33.61
CA SER A 8 -18.73 -0.90 -34.44
C SER A 8 -17.54 -0.03 -33.99
N ASP A 9 -17.30 0.09 -32.69
CA ASP A 9 -16.17 0.87 -32.17
C ASP A 9 -14.86 0.12 -32.36
N ALA A 10 -14.85 -1.19 -32.14
CA ALA A 10 -13.67 -2.02 -32.41
C ALA A 10 -13.28 -1.96 -33.89
N GLN A 11 -14.24 -2.01 -34.81
CA GLN A 11 -14.01 -1.90 -36.25
C GLN A 11 -13.53 -0.49 -36.65
N ARG A 12 -14.16 0.57 -36.12
CA ARG A 12 -13.73 1.96 -36.35
C ARG A 12 -12.29 2.19 -35.89
N ASP A 13 -11.93 1.61 -34.75
CA ASP A 13 -10.63 1.82 -34.10
C ASP A 13 -9.56 0.81 -34.57
N GLY A 14 -9.88 -0.06 -35.54
CA GLY A 14 -8.92 -1.05 -36.08
C GLY A 14 -8.53 -2.17 -35.10
N ASP A 15 -9.32 -2.40 -34.04
CA ASP A 15 -9.02 -3.41 -33.03
C ASP A 15 -9.25 -4.84 -33.54
N ARG A 16 -8.36 -5.75 -33.15
CA ARG A 16 -8.54 -7.17 -33.41
C ARG A 16 -9.73 -7.73 -32.64
N VAL A 17 -10.79 -8.07 -33.36
CA VAL A 17 -11.98 -8.73 -32.79
C VAL A 17 -11.72 -10.24 -32.62
N LEU A 18 -11.61 -10.72 -31.38
CA LEU A 18 -11.39 -12.13 -31.08
C LEU A 18 -12.67 -12.98 -31.19
N ALA A 19 -13.79 -12.43 -30.71
CA ALA A 19 -15.14 -13.00 -30.77
C ALA A 19 -16.17 -11.90 -30.48
N VAL A 20 -17.46 -12.18 -30.69
CA VAL A 20 -18.57 -11.26 -30.42
C VAL A 20 -19.41 -11.81 -29.27
N VAL A 21 -19.63 -10.99 -28.24
CA VAL A 21 -20.65 -11.28 -27.21
C VAL A 21 -22.01 -10.93 -27.79
N ARG A 22 -22.81 -11.94 -28.16
CA ARG A 22 -24.10 -11.76 -28.83
C ARG A 22 -25.25 -11.49 -27.86
N GLY A 23 -25.16 -12.05 -26.65
CA GLY A 23 -26.15 -11.84 -25.60
C GLY A 23 -25.62 -12.35 -24.27
N SER A 24 -26.10 -11.80 -23.17
CA SER A 24 -25.80 -12.25 -21.82
C SER A 24 -27.01 -12.05 -20.92
N ALA A 25 -27.09 -12.86 -19.87
CA ALA A 25 -28.09 -12.72 -18.83
C ALA A 25 -27.51 -13.08 -17.47
N VAL A 26 -28.04 -12.45 -16.43
CA VAL A 26 -27.76 -12.76 -15.03
C VAL A 26 -29.08 -12.89 -14.28
N ASN A 27 -29.21 -13.90 -13.42
CA ASN A 27 -30.33 -14.03 -12.50
C ASN A 27 -29.87 -14.59 -11.14
N GLN A 28 -30.82 -14.93 -10.27
CA GLN A 28 -30.56 -15.57 -8.99
C GLN A 28 -31.55 -16.72 -8.74
N ASP A 29 -31.12 -17.73 -7.98
CA ASP A 29 -31.84 -18.98 -7.71
C ASP A 29 -33.18 -18.83 -6.96
N GLY A 30 -33.38 -17.70 -6.31
CA GLY A 30 -34.48 -17.39 -5.41
C GLY A 30 -34.36 -18.12 -4.07
N PRO A 31 -35.49 -18.34 -3.37
CA PRO A 31 -35.53 -19.19 -2.19
C PRO A 31 -35.38 -20.67 -2.60
N SER A 32 -34.15 -21.16 -2.65
CA SER A 32 -33.84 -22.58 -2.84
C SER A 32 -33.86 -23.33 -1.49
N SER A 33 -33.72 -24.67 -1.54
CA SER A 33 -33.76 -25.55 -0.36
C SER A 33 -32.63 -25.31 0.66
N GLY A 34 -31.66 -24.45 0.33
CA GLY A 34 -30.57 -23.99 1.19
C GLY A 34 -29.71 -22.98 0.42
N GLN A 35 -29.03 -22.06 1.11
CA GLN A 35 -28.32 -20.94 0.47
C GLN A 35 -27.29 -21.38 -0.58
N THR A 36 -26.71 -22.58 -0.43
CA THR A 36 -25.70 -23.15 -1.31
C THR A 36 -26.25 -24.18 -2.32
N VAL A 37 -27.57 -24.42 -2.31
CA VAL A 37 -28.21 -25.41 -3.18
C VAL A 37 -28.64 -24.72 -4.48
N PRO A 38 -28.12 -25.14 -5.65
CA PRO A 38 -28.43 -24.51 -6.92
C PRO A 38 -29.87 -24.78 -7.39
N SER A 39 -30.43 -23.88 -8.18
CA SER A 39 -31.80 -23.99 -8.72
C SER A 39 -31.81 -24.27 -10.23
N GLY A 40 -32.09 -25.52 -10.62
CA GLY A 40 -32.22 -25.91 -12.02
C GLY A 40 -33.20 -25.04 -12.84
N PRO A 41 -34.42 -24.74 -12.35
CA PRO A 41 -35.33 -23.83 -13.03
C PRO A 41 -34.79 -22.41 -13.21
N ALA A 42 -33.98 -21.91 -12.27
CA ALA A 42 -33.34 -20.60 -12.41
C ALA A 42 -32.23 -20.64 -13.46
N GLN A 43 -31.42 -21.70 -13.49
CA GLN A 43 -30.40 -21.93 -14.52
C GLN A 43 -31.03 -22.04 -15.93
N GLN A 44 -32.15 -22.74 -16.08
CA GLN A 44 -32.90 -22.77 -17.35
C GLN A 44 -33.34 -21.36 -17.80
N LYS A 45 -33.86 -20.56 -16.86
CA LYS A 45 -34.34 -19.20 -17.14
C LYS A 45 -33.19 -18.29 -17.61
N VAL A 46 -32.01 -18.35 -16.98
CA VAL A 46 -30.89 -17.49 -17.37
C VAL A 46 -30.36 -17.86 -18.76
N VAL A 47 -30.28 -19.16 -19.08
CA VAL A 47 -29.87 -19.62 -20.41
C VAL A 47 -30.86 -19.15 -21.48
N ARG A 48 -32.17 -19.35 -21.26
CA ARG A 48 -33.21 -18.87 -22.19
C ARG A 48 -33.20 -17.35 -22.36
N ALA A 49 -32.97 -16.61 -21.28
CA ALA A 49 -32.86 -15.15 -21.34
C ALA A 49 -31.65 -14.69 -22.17
N ALA A 50 -30.50 -15.34 -22.03
CA ALA A 50 -29.31 -15.04 -22.83
C ALA A 50 -29.50 -15.35 -24.32
N LEU A 51 -30.18 -16.47 -24.65
CA LEU A 51 -30.57 -16.81 -26.02
C LEU A 51 -31.53 -15.77 -26.61
N ALA A 52 -32.55 -15.35 -25.86
CA ALA A 52 -33.49 -14.32 -26.27
C ALA A 52 -32.79 -12.96 -26.50
N ALA A 53 -31.86 -12.57 -25.62
CA ALA A 53 -31.05 -11.38 -25.78
C ALA A 53 -30.17 -11.44 -27.04
N ALA A 54 -29.63 -12.63 -27.37
CA ALA A 54 -28.86 -12.87 -28.58
C ALA A 54 -29.71 -13.00 -29.86
N ARG A 55 -31.04 -13.16 -29.71
CA ARG A 55 -32.01 -13.52 -30.77
C ARG A 55 -31.63 -14.82 -31.48
N LEU A 56 -31.34 -15.85 -30.70
CA LEU A 56 -30.91 -17.17 -31.18
C LEU A 56 -31.78 -18.27 -30.59
N GLU A 57 -31.88 -19.39 -31.31
CA GLU A 57 -32.59 -20.60 -30.88
C GLU A 57 -31.61 -21.61 -30.24
N PRO A 58 -32.06 -22.55 -29.39
CA PRO A 58 -31.19 -23.59 -28.82
C PRO A 58 -30.43 -24.41 -29.87
N GLY A 59 -31.00 -24.59 -31.06
CA GLY A 59 -30.37 -25.24 -32.21
C GLY A 59 -29.11 -24.52 -32.73
N ASP A 60 -28.94 -23.24 -32.40
CA ASP A 60 -27.83 -22.39 -32.84
C ASP A 60 -26.55 -22.49 -32.01
N ILE A 61 -26.54 -23.21 -30.88
CA ILE A 61 -25.38 -23.26 -29.96
C ILE A 61 -24.59 -24.56 -30.09
N ASP A 62 -23.34 -24.51 -30.55
CA ASP A 62 -22.57 -25.73 -30.83
C ASP A 62 -21.93 -26.32 -29.57
N TYR A 63 -21.56 -25.43 -28.64
CA TYR A 63 -20.77 -25.76 -27.46
C TYR A 63 -21.30 -25.01 -26.23
N VAL A 64 -21.31 -25.66 -25.06
CA VAL A 64 -21.48 -24.98 -23.78
C VAL A 64 -20.29 -25.27 -22.88
N GLU A 65 -19.62 -24.19 -22.49
CA GLU A 65 -18.70 -24.17 -21.36
C GLU A 65 -19.54 -24.07 -20.07
N ALA A 66 -19.74 -25.23 -19.44
CA ALA A 66 -20.56 -25.39 -18.25
C ALA A 66 -19.86 -24.81 -17.00
N HIS A 67 -20.65 -24.58 -15.94
CA HIS A 67 -20.11 -24.28 -14.63
C HIS A 67 -19.33 -25.50 -14.09
N GLY A 68 -19.88 -26.71 -14.16
CA GLY A 68 -19.18 -28.00 -14.06
C GLY A 68 -18.10 -28.03 -12.98
N THR A 69 -18.53 -28.01 -11.72
CA THR A 69 -17.64 -27.91 -10.54
C THR A 69 -17.21 -29.26 -10.00
N GLY A 70 -17.79 -30.35 -10.52
CA GLY A 70 -17.56 -31.70 -10.01
C GLY A 70 -18.38 -32.00 -8.75
N THR A 71 -19.39 -31.17 -8.43
CA THR A 71 -20.18 -31.36 -7.21
C THR A 71 -21.25 -32.43 -7.42
N ALA A 72 -21.37 -33.36 -6.45
CA ALA A 72 -22.33 -34.47 -6.54
C ALA A 72 -23.79 -34.03 -6.66
N LEU A 73 -24.12 -32.80 -6.21
CA LEU A 73 -25.46 -32.21 -6.29
C LEU A 73 -25.59 -31.20 -7.43
N GLY A 74 -24.61 -30.32 -7.63
CA GLY A 74 -24.73 -29.20 -8.58
C GLY A 74 -24.61 -29.65 -10.04
N ASP A 75 -23.70 -30.56 -10.35
CA ASP A 75 -23.47 -31.00 -11.73
C ASP A 75 -24.70 -31.72 -12.33
N PRO A 76 -25.40 -32.63 -11.61
CA PRO A 76 -26.67 -33.18 -12.11
C PRO A 76 -27.73 -32.11 -12.38
N ILE A 77 -27.87 -31.11 -11.50
CA ILE A 77 -28.85 -30.02 -11.64
C ILE A 77 -28.54 -29.17 -12.87
N GLU A 78 -27.27 -28.86 -13.12
CA GLU A 78 -26.84 -28.12 -14.30
C GLU A 78 -27.07 -28.91 -15.58
N LEU A 79 -26.70 -30.20 -15.60
CA LEU A 79 -26.91 -31.08 -16.76
C LEU A 79 -28.39 -31.18 -17.13
N ASP A 80 -29.27 -31.33 -16.14
CA ASP A 80 -30.72 -31.36 -16.35
C ASP A 80 -31.29 -30.01 -16.80
N ALA A 81 -30.76 -28.91 -16.26
CA ALA A 81 -31.13 -27.56 -16.70
C ALA A 81 -30.72 -27.31 -18.17
N LEU A 82 -29.52 -27.72 -18.57
CA LEU A 82 -29.08 -27.65 -19.95
C LEU A 82 -29.92 -28.57 -20.84
N ALA A 83 -30.25 -29.79 -20.40
CA ALA A 83 -31.09 -30.72 -21.17
C ALA A 83 -32.52 -30.18 -21.38
N ALA A 84 -33.06 -29.44 -20.42
CA ALA A 84 -34.37 -28.80 -20.55
C ALA A 84 -34.39 -27.60 -21.53
N VAL A 85 -33.23 -27.06 -21.92
CA VAL A 85 -33.13 -25.95 -22.89
C VAL A 85 -32.61 -26.46 -24.24
N PHE A 86 -31.60 -27.33 -24.23
CA PHE A 86 -30.88 -27.81 -25.40
C PHE A 86 -31.15 -29.28 -25.72
N GLY A 87 -32.12 -29.96 -25.09
CA GLY A 87 -32.40 -31.38 -25.32
C GLY A 87 -33.25 -31.68 -26.55
N GLU A 88 -33.90 -30.67 -27.12
CA GLU A 88 -34.73 -30.76 -28.34
C GLU A 88 -34.16 -29.83 -29.42
N ARG A 89 -33.28 -30.37 -30.26
CA ARG A 89 -32.50 -29.59 -31.24
C ARG A 89 -32.71 -30.00 -32.70
N GLY A 90 -33.76 -30.76 -32.99
CA GLY A 90 -34.07 -31.22 -34.35
C GLY A 90 -32.93 -32.00 -34.99
N SER A 91 -32.54 -31.64 -36.21
CA SER A 91 -31.46 -32.27 -36.98
C SER A 91 -30.06 -31.68 -36.71
N SER A 92 -29.91 -30.79 -35.72
CA SER A 92 -28.60 -30.23 -35.38
C SER A 92 -27.67 -31.29 -34.77
N ALA A 93 -26.36 -31.08 -34.90
CA ALA A 93 -25.36 -31.91 -34.24
C ALA A 93 -25.56 -31.91 -32.71
N PRO A 94 -25.12 -32.98 -32.00
CA PRO A 94 -25.15 -33.03 -30.54
C PRO A 94 -24.49 -31.80 -29.91
N LEU A 95 -25.04 -31.32 -28.78
CA LEU A 95 -24.40 -30.23 -28.04
C LEU A 95 -23.11 -30.76 -27.41
N VAL A 96 -22.00 -30.08 -27.68
CA VAL A 96 -20.73 -30.39 -27.02
C VAL A 96 -20.65 -29.67 -25.67
N LEU A 97 -20.25 -30.36 -24.61
CA LEU A 97 -20.05 -29.81 -23.27
C LEU A 97 -18.57 -29.83 -22.86
N GLY A 98 -18.16 -28.79 -22.15
CA GLY A 98 -16.84 -28.68 -21.54
C GLY A 98 -16.84 -27.87 -20.24
N SER A 99 -15.77 -27.98 -19.45
CA SER A 99 -15.50 -27.09 -18.31
C SER A 99 -13.99 -26.91 -18.14
N VAL A 100 -13.53 -25.67 -18.11
CA VAL A 100 -12.12 -25.25 -17.91
C VAL A 100 -11.63 -25.62 -16.52
N LYS A 101 -12.55 -25.79 -15.56
CA LYS A 101 -12.20 -26.10 -14.17
C LYS A 101 -11.51 -27.45 -14.04
N THR A 102 -11.72 -28.34 -15.00
CA THR A 102 -10.99 -29.60 -15.07
C THR A 102 -9.51 -29.43 -15.46
N ASN A 103 -9.16 -28.32 -16.11
CA ASN A 103 -7.79 -28.01 -16.53
C ASN A 103 -7.04 -27.14 -15.51
N VAL A 104 -7.71 -26.17 -14.88
CA VAL A 104 -7.07 -25.14 -14.04
C VAL A 104 -7.62 -25.04 -12.61
N GLY A 105 -8.56 -25.92 -12.24
CA GLY A 105 -9.26 -25.86 -10.96
C GLY A 105 -10.42 -24.85 -10.93
N HIS A 106 -11.17 -24.86 -9.83
CA HIS A 106 -12.23 -23.88 -9.59
C HIS A 106 -11.62 -22.57 -9.07
N LEU A 107 -11.54 -21.55 -9.93
CA LEU A 107 -10.92 -20.26 -9.60
C LEU A 107 -11.90 -19.29 -8.91
N GLU A 108 -12.92 -19.81 -8.22
CA GLU A 108 -13.96 -19.04 -7.53
C GLU A 108 -14.53 -17.92 -8.41
N SER A 109 -14.40 -16.67 -7.98
CA SER A 109 -14.85 -15.47 -8.68
C SER A 109 -14.27 -15.32 -10.09
N ALA A 110 -13.09 -15.88 -10.37
CA ALA A 110 -12.45 -15.85 -11.69
C ALA A 110 -12.88 -17.02 -12.61
N SER A 111 -13.68 -17.97 -12.10
CA SER A 111 -14.12 -19.14 -12.89
C SER A 111 -14.91 -18.76 -14.13
N GLY A 112 -15.79 -17.76 -14.04
CA GLY A 112 -16.59 -17.29 -15.18
C GLY A 112 -15.74 -16.71 -16.30
N VAL A 113 -14.77 -15.84 -15.96
CA VAL A 113 -13.87 -15.24 -16.97
C VAL A 113 -12.88 -16.25 -17.53
N ALA A 114 -12.43 -17.25 -16.75
CA ALA A 114 -11.60 -18.34 -17.26
C ALA A 114 -12.33 -19.19 -18.30
N GLY A 115 -13.59 -19.57 -18.03
CA GLY A 115 -14.43 -20.29 -18.99
C GLY A 115 -14.73 -19.45 -20.23
N PHE A 116 -14.97 -18.15 -20.05
CA PHE A 116 -15.13 -17.20 -21.14
C PHE A 116 -13.89 -17.12 -22.05
N ILE A 117 -12.69 -17.01 -21.47
CA ILE A 117 -11.42 -16.95 -22.24
C ILE A 117 -11.23 -18.25 -23.03
N LYS A 118 -11.40 -19.41 -22.40
CA LYS A 118 -11.33 -20.71 -23.10
C LYS A 118 -12.30 -20.73 -24.28
N THR A 119 -13.54 -20.31 -24.06
CA THR A 119 -14.59 -20.31 -25.08
C THR A 119 -14.27 -19.38 -26.25
N VAL A 120 -13.82 -18.15 -25.98
CA VAL A 120 -13.40 -17.19 -27.01
C VAL A 120 -12.27 -17.78 -27.87
N LEU A 121 -11.26 -18.38 -27.24
CA LEU A 121 -10.16 -19.02 -27.95
C LEU A 121 -10.62 -20.23 -28.78
N SER A 122 -11.53 -21.04 -28.24
CA SER A 122 -12.09 -22.21 -28.93
C SER A 122 -12.91 -21.81 -30.17
N VAL A 123 -13.78 -20.82 -30.03
CA VAL A 123 -14.58 -20.25 -31.12
C VAL A 123 -13.68 -19.62 -32.18
N GLN A 124 -12.66 -18.86 -31.77
CA GLN A 124 -11.71 -18.24 -32.69
C GLN A 124 -10.96 -19.29 -33.50
N ARG A 125 -10.41 -20.32 -32.84
CA ARG A 125 -9.56 -21.34 -33.47
C ARG A 125 -10.34 -22.47 -34.13
N GLY A 126 -11.64 -22.60 -33.88
CA GLY A 126 -12.44 -23.72 -34.35
C GLY A 126 -12.01 -25.06 -33.74
N PHE A 127 -11.63 -25.04 -32.46
CA PHE A 127 -11.06 -26.20 -31.76
C PHE A 127 -11.54 -26.22 -30.30
N ILE A 128 -11.95 -27.38 -29.80
CA ILE A 128 -12.45 -27.55 -28.43
C ILE A 128 -11.41 -28.35 -27.62
N PRO A 129 -10.76 -27.73 -26.60
CA PRO A 129 -9.81 -28.41 -25.73
C PRO A 129 -10.47 -29.53 -24.91
N ARG A 130 -9.69 -30.57 -24.64
CA ARG A 130 -10.11 -31.74 -23.84
C ARG A 130 -10.58 -31.33 -22.43
N HIS A 131 -11.77 -31.81 -22.05
CA HIS A 131 -12.26 -31.88 -20.67
C HIS A 131 -11.49 -32.98 -19.93
N LEU A 132 -10.69 -32.60 -18.94
CA LEU A 132 -9.88 -33.56 -18.18
C LEU A 132 -10.73 -34.25 -17.11
N ASN A 133 -10.23 -35.37 -16.57
CA ASN A 133 -10.86 -36.11 -15.47
C ASN A 133 -12.31 -36.56 -15.73
N PHE A 134 -12.65 -36.79 -17.00
CA PHE A 134 -13.96 -37.31 -17.42
C PHE A 134 -13.81 -38.75 -17.91
N SER A 135 -14.51 -39.68 -17.25
CA SER A 135 -14.62 -41.09 -17.64
C SER A 135 -16.02 -41.45 -18.11
N GLU A 136 -17.04 -41.08 -17.33
CA GLU A 136 -18.45 -41.35 -17.60
C GLU A 136 -19.33 -40.25 -16.99
N LEU A 137 -20.58 -40.14 -17.45
CA LEU A 137 -21.56 -39.21 -16.88
C LEU A 137 -21.97 -39.67 -15.47
N THR A 138 -22.24 -38.70 -14.59
CA THR A 138 -22.75 -38.99 -13.25
C THR A 138 -24.07 -39.77 -13.30
N PRO A 139 -24.23 -40.84 -12.49
CA PRO A 139 -25.47 -41.64 -12.49
C PRO A 139 -26.69 -40.86 -11.97
N ASN A 140 -26.48 -39.69 -11.36
CA ASN A 140 -27.53 -38.83 -10.84
C ASN A 140 -28.08 -37.86 -11.89
N ALA A 141 -27.51 -37.78 -13.09
CA ALA A 141 -28.03 -36.95 -14.17
C ALA A 141 -29.28 -37.58 -14.79
N GLY A 142 -30.26 -36.75 -15.16
CA GLY A 142 -31.45 -37.22 -15.87
C GLY A 142 -31.14 -37.76 -17.26
N VAL A 143 -32.08 -38.55 -17.81
CA VAL A 143 -31.92 -39.22 -19.11
C VAL A 143 -31.57 -38.25 -20.25
N GLY A 144 -32.04 -37.00 -20.16
CA GLY A 144 -31.76 -35.96 -21.14
C GLY A 144 -30.27 -35.60 -21.29
N ALA A 145 -29.46 -35.77 -20.24
CA ALA A 145 -28.03 -35.47 -20.25
C ALA A 145 -27.23 -36.41 -21.18
N SER A 146 -27.75 -37.61 -21.46
CA SER A 146 -27.12 -38.58 -22.38
C SER A 146 -27.10 -38.12 -23.85
N LYS A 147 -27.85 -37.07 -24.19
CA LYS A 147 -27.89 -36.47 -25.54
C LYS A 147 -26.69 -35.54 -25.81
N PHE A 148 -25.90 -35.24 -24.80
CA PHE A 148 -24.75 -34.35 -24.90
C PHE A 148 -23.46 -35.10 -25.15
N GLU A 149 -22.57 -34.51 -25.94
CA GLU A 149 -21.21 -34.99 -26.14
C GLU A 149 -20.27 -34.24 -25.19
N VAL A 150 -19.73 -34.91 -24.17
CA VAL A 150 -18.68 -34.30 -23.34
C VAL A 150 -17.37 -34.38 -24.12
N ALA A 151 -16.64 -33.28 -24.21
CA ALA A 151 -15.36 -33.18 -24.93
C ALA A 151 -14.21 -33.95 -24.21
N GLY A 152 -14.36 -35.26 -23.99
CA GLY A 152 -13.41 -36.13 -23.29
C GLY A 152 -12.09 -36.34 -24.04
N GLN A 153 -12.03 -35.96 -25.31
CA GLN A 153 -10.83 -35.80 -26.13
C GLN A 153 -10.81 -34.41 -26.76
N ALA A 154 -9.65 -33.92 -27.17
CA ALA A 154 -9.57 -32.66 -27.90
C ALA A 154 -10.10 -32.85 -29.33
N MET A 155 -10.95 -31.95 -29.80
CA MET A 155 -11.70 -32.13 -31.04
C MET A 155 -11.79 -30.85 -31.86
N ALA A 156 -11.93 -31.00 -33.19
CA ALA A 156 -12.31 -29.89 -34.05
C ALA A 156 -13.73 -29.41 -33.71
N TRP A 157 -14.04 -28.14 -33.99
CA TRP A 157 -15.39 -27.62 -33.83
C TRP A 157 -16.39 -28.38 -34.72
N PRO A 158 -17.62 -28.66 -34.25
CA PRO A 158 -18.66 -29.28 -35.08
C PRO A 158 -18.84 -28.58 -36.42
N ALA A 159 -18.93 -29.33 -37.51
CA ALA A 159 -19.07 -28.76 -38.85
C ALA A 159 -20.44 -28.06 -39.01
N VAL A 160 -20.41 -26.73 -39.10
CA VAL A 160 -21.60 -25.87 -39.27
C VAL A 160 -21.38 -24.85 -40.38
N SER A 161 -22.43 -24.52 -41.13
CA SER A 161 -22.40 -23.51 -42.21
C SER A 161 -22.64 -22.07 -41.74
N ARG A 162 -22.98 -21.90 -40.45
CA ARG A 162 -23.17 -20.61 -39.77
C ARG A 162 -21.97 -20.28 -38.87
N PRO A 163 -21.84 -19.04 -38.35
CA PRO A 163 -20.81 -18.71 -37.37
C PRO A 163 -20.81 -19.69 -36.19
N ARG A 164 -19.61 -20.05 -35.73
CA ARG A 164 -19.43 -20.89 -34.53
C ARG A 164 -19.95 -20.17 -33.30
N ARG A 165 -20.75 -20.85 -32.48
CA ARG A 165 -21.45 -20.24 -31.32
C ARG A 165 -21.35 -21.11 -30.08
N ALA A 166 -21.12 -20.46 -28.94
CA ALA A 166 -21.04 -21.13 -27.65
C ALA A 166 -21.75 -20.38 -26.53
N GLY A 167 -22.25 -21.13 -25.55
CA GLY A 167 -22.69 -20.61 -24.25
C GLY A 167 -21.59 -20.76 -23.20
N VAL A 168 -21.55 -19.86 -22.22
CA VAL A 168 -20.66 -19.91 -21.05
C VAL A 168 -21.49 -19.72 -19.80
N SER A 169 -21.48 -20.71 -18.90
CA SER A 169 -22.21 -20.70 -17.62
C SER A 169 -21.28 -20.47 -16.44
N SER A 170 -21.70 -19.65 -15.49
CA SER A 170 -21.00 -19.47 -14.21
C SER A 170 -22.01 -19.22 -13.09
N PHE A 171 -21.99 -20.06 -12.06
CA PHE A 171 -22.95 -20.03 -10.95
C PHE A 171 -22.20 -19.79 -9.63
N GLY A 172 -22.58 -18.75 -8.90
CA GLY A 172 -22.01 -18.43 -7.60
C GLY A 172 -22.64 -19.26 -6.50
N VAL A 173 -21.89 -19.54 -5.43
CA VAL A 173 -22.36 -20.34 -4.28
C VAL A 173 -23.61 -19.79 -3.59
N SER A 174 -23.89 -18.49 -3.72
CA SER A 174 -25.12 -17.85 -3.20
C SER A 174 -26.32 -17.95 -4.16
N GLY A 175 -26.18 -18.69 -5.26
CA GLY A 175 -27.19 -18.89 -6.28
C GLY A 175 -27.28 -17.77 -7.33
N THR A 176 -26.24 -16.96 -7.51
CA THR A 176 -26.19 -15.96 -8.60
C THR A 176 -25.71 -16.63 -9.88
N ASN A 177 -26.51 -16.63 -10.94
CA ASN A 177 -26.18 -17.31 -12.19
C ASN A 177 -25.93 -16.32 -13.31
N ALA A 178 -24.88 -16.54 -14.09
CA ALA A 178 -24.59 -15.81 -15.32
C ALA A 178 -24.48 -16.77 -16.50
N HIS A 179 -25.04 -16.38 -17.65
CA HIS A 179 -24.85 -17.08 -18.91
C HIS A 179 -24.54 -16.09 -20.04
N VAL A 180 -23.53 -16.39 -20.87
CA VAL A 180 -23.06 -15.53 -21.97
C VAL A 180 -23.02 -16.33 -23.27
N ILE A 181 -23.53 -15.75 -24.36
CA ILE A 181 -23.45 -16.31 -25.71
C ILE A 181 -22.31 -15.62 -26.48
N VAL A 182 -21.34 -16.41 -26.93
CA VAL A 182 -20.16 -16.00 -27.70
C VAL A 182 -20.30 -16.51 -29.13
N GLU A 183 -20.05 -15.65 -30.11
CA GLU A 183 -20.06 -15.96 -31.54
C GLU A 183 -18.70 -15.65 -32.18
N GLN A 184 -18.36 -16.40 -33.22
CA GLN A 184 -17.21 -16.15 -34.08
C GLN A 184 -17.21 -14.70 -34.61
N ALA A 185 -16.03 -14.08 -34.64
CA ALA A 185 -15.85 -12.76 -35.23
C ALA A 185 -16.24 -12.75 -36.74
N PRO A 186 -16.80 -11.65 -37.27
CA PRO A 186 -17.18 -11.57 -38.69
C PRO A 186 -16.00 -11.83 -39.64
N PRO A 187 -16.22 -12.52 -40.78
CA PRO A 187 -15.22 -12.62 -41.85
C PRO A 187 -14.76 -11.23 -42.29
N GLY A 188 -13.45 -11.02 -42.48
CA GLY A 188 -12.87 -9.70 -42.81
C GLY A 188 -12.55 -8.80 -41.60
N SER A 189 -12.94 -9.18 -40.37
CA SER A 189 -12.39 -8.56 -39.13
C SER A 189 -10.94 -9.01 -38.85
N GLY A 190 -10.43 -9.96 -39.63
CA GLY A 190 -9.03 -10.06 -40.02
C GLY A 190 -8.99 -10.21 -41.54
N CYS A 191 -8.11 -9.46 -42.20
CA CYS A 191 -7.83 -9.47 -43.64
C CYS A 191 -8.81 -8.72 -44.55
N VAL A 192 -8.38 -7.55 -45.01
CA VAL A 192 -8.27 -7.23 -46.45
C VAL A 192 -6.88 -6.65 -46.62
N GLY A 193 -6.10 -7.16 -47.58
CA GLY A 193 -4.85 -6.51 -47.98
C GLY A 193 -5.18 -5.13 -48.54
N GLY A 194 -5.12 -4.10 -47.70
CA GLY A 194 -5.02 -2.73 -48.18
C GLY A 194 -3.72 -2.62 -48.94
N GLU A 195 -3.73 -1.87 -50.05
CA GLU A 195 -2.49 -1.47 -50.72
C GLU A 195 -1.55 -0.94 -49.64
N SER A 196 -0.40 -1.61 -49.48
CA SER A 196 0.68 -1.12 -48.62
C SER A 196 0.96 0.30 -49.04
N VAL A 197 0.63 1.27 -48.16
CA VAL A 197 1.12 2.63 -48.34
C VAL A 197 2.63 2.48 -48.40
N ALA A 198 3.23 2.93 -49.49
CA ALA A 198 4.67 2.81 -49.71
C ALA A 198 5.38 3.29 -48.44
N SER A 199 5.98 2.33 -47.71
CA SER A 199 6.79 2.64 -46.54
C SER A 199 7.89 3.57 -47.00
N GLY A 200 8.11 4.66 -46.27
CA GLY A 200 9.29 5.48 -46.48
C GLY A 200 10.56 4.63 -46.41
N PRO A 201 11.68 5.12 -46.97
CA PRO A 201 12.97 4.42 -47.00
C PRO A 201 13.49 4.05 -45.59
N VAL A 202 12.98 4.72 -44.56
CA VAL A 202 13.31 4.52 -43.14
C VAL A 202 12.02 4.46 -42.34
N THR A 203 11.93 3.47 -41.44
CA THR A 203 10.85 3.32 -40.47
C THR A 203 11.36 3.62 -39.06
N THR A 204 10.62 4.43 -38.30
CA THR A 204 10.93 4.71 -36.89
C THR A 204 10.09 3.84 -35.97
N LEU A 205 10.74 2.98 -35.20
CA LEU A 205 10.14 2.21 -34.10
C LEU A 205 10.20 3.03 -32.81
N VAL A 206 9.07 3.19 -32.12
CA VAL A 206 8.98 3.93 -30.85
C VAL A 206 8.78 2.97 -29.70
N VAL A 207 9.71 2.97 -28.74
CA VAL A 207 9.62 2.12 -27.54
C VAL A 207 9.43 3.02 -26.32
N SER A 208 8.22 3.00 -25.73
CA SER A 208 7.90 3.81 -24.55
C SER A 208 7.78 2.99 -23.28
N GLY A 209 8.10 3.59 -22.14
CA GLY A 209 8.07 2.93 -20.84
C GLY A 209 8.08 3.92 -19.67
N LYS A 210 7.73 3.45 -18.46
CA LYS A 210 7.78 4.30 -17.25
C LYS A 210 9.22 4.61 -16.79
N SER A 211 10.22 3.88 -17.28
CA SER A 211 11.64 4.09 -16.96
C SER A 211 12.55 3.61 -18.10
N PRO A 212 13.81 4.09 -18.19
CA PRO A 212 14.79 3.61 -19.17
C PRO A 212 14.98 2.08 -19.13
N ALA A 213 15.04 1.49 -17.94
CA ALA A 213 15.13 0.04 -17.78
C ALA A 213 13.92 -0.73 -18.35
N ARG A 214 12.72 -0.14 -18.32
CA ARG A 214 11.53 -0.73 -18.96
C ARG A 214 11.56 -0.62 -20.48
N ILE A 215 12.12 0.48 -21.00
CA ILE A 215 12.35 0.67 -22.43
C ILE A 215 13.36 -0.37 -22.93
N ALA A 216 14.51 -0.49 -22.27
CA ALA A 216 15.53 -1.48 -22.59
C ALA A 216 14.99 -2.92 -22.58
N ALA A 217 14.26 -3.31 -21.53
CA ALA A 217 13.66 -4.66 -21.45
C ALA A 217 12.62 -4.90 -22.55
N THR A 218 11.86 -3.89 -22.94
CA THR A 218 10.88 -4.00 -24.04
C THR A 218 11.60 -4.10 -25.38
N ALA A 219 12.67 -3.32 -25.59
CA ALA A 219 13.48 -3.35 -26.80
C ALA A 219 14.10 -4.74 -27.01
N GLY A 220 14.66 -5.35 -25.97
CA GLY A 220 15.23 -6.71 -26.05
C GLY A 220 14.21 -7.78 -26.41
N VAL A 221 13.01 -7.74 -25.81
CA VAL A 221 11.92 -8.68 -26.15
C VAL A 221 11.41 -8.45 -27.58
N LEU A 222 11.33 -7.19 -28.02
CA LEU A 222 10.92 -6.87 -29.38
C LEU A 222 11.96 -7.32 -30.42
N ALA A 223 13.26 -7.11 -30.15
CA ALA A 223 14.35 -7.57 -31.01
C ALA A 223 14.32 -9.11 -31.17
N GLN A 224 14.14 -9.84 -30.06
CA GLN A 224 14.03 -11.29 -30.09
C GLN A 224 12.80 -11.74 -30.89
N TRP A 225 11.65 -11.08 -30.71
CA TRP A 225 10.43 -11.42 -31.43
C TRP A 225 10.56 -11.15 -32.93
N LEU A 226 11.15 -10.02 -33.34
CA LEU A 226 11.43 -9.72 -34.76
C LEU A 226 12.35 -10.76 -35.40
N ALA A 227 13.29 -11.32 -34.63
CA ALA A 227 14.19 -12.37 -35.11
C ALA A 227 13.52 -13.75 -35.23
N THR A 228 12.34 -13.96 -34.63
CA THR A 228 11.65 -15.25 -34.61
C THR A 228 10.20 -15.15 -35.08
N ASP A 229 9.24 -15.03 -34.15
CA ASP A 229 7.80 -15.12 -34.40
C ASP A 229 7.27 -13.97 -35.26
N GLY A 230 8.01 -12.86 -35.33
CA GLY A 230 7.69 -11.65 -36.09
C GLY A 230 8.48 -11.49 -37.39
N ALA A 231 9.23 -12.51 -37.85
CA ALA A 231 10.11 -12.38 -39.01
C ALA A 231 9.38 -11.98 -40.31
N ASP A 232 8.11 -12.37 -40.46
CA ASP A 232 7.28 -12.03 -41.62
C ASP A 232 6.54 -10.68 -41.49
N ALA A 233 6.66 -10.00 -40.34
CA ALA A 233 6.00 -8.71 -40.12
C ALA A 233 6.79 -7.57 -40.79
N THR A 234 6.08 -6.66 -41.47
CA THR A 234 6.72 -5.46 -42.03
C THR A 234 7.09 -4.49 -40.91
N LEU A 235 8.20 -3.76 -41.04
CA LEU A 235 8.59 -2.76 -40.04
C LEU A 235 7.54 -1.66 -39.88
N ALA A 236 6.89 -1.24 -40.97
CA ALA A 236 5.84 -0.24 -40.93
C ALA A 236 4.66 -0.68 -40.05
N ASP A 237 4.23 -1.94 -40.16
CA ASP A 237 3.15 -2.48 -39.32
C ASP A 237 3.57 -2.60 -37.85
N VAL A 238 4.84 -2.92 -37.58
CA VAL A 238 5.40 -2.98 -36.22
C VAL A 238 5.48 -1.58 -35.60
N ALA A 239 6.01 -0.59 -36.33
CA ALA A 239 6.04 0.81 -35.92
C ALA A 239 4.63 1.31 -35.61
N HIS A 240 3.67 0.96 -36.46
CA HIS A 240 2.29 1.30 -36.27
C HIS A 240 1.72 0.67 -34.97
N ALA A 241 1.92 -0.64 -34.77
CA ALA A 241 1.46 -1.32 -33.57
C ALA A 241 2.06 -0.75 -32.28
N LEU A 242 3.33 -0.32 -32.32
CA LEU A 242 3.97 0.38 -31.21
C LEU A 242 3.35 1.75 -30.93
N ASN A 243 2.98 2.49 -31.98
CA ASN A 243 2.43 3.82 -31.85
C ASN A 243 0.95 3.83 -31.45
N HIS A 244 0.12 2.90 -31.91
CA HIS A 244 -1.34 2.99 -31.74
C HIS A 244 -1.95 1.84 -30.92
N HIS A 245 -1.29 0.69 -30.83
CA HIS A 245 -1.79 -0.50 -30.14
C HIS A 245 -0.98 -0.87 -28.88
N ARG A 246 -0.26 0.11 -28.34
CA ARG A 246 0.46 0.06 -27.07
C ARG A 246 0.20 1.32 -26.26
N THR A 247 0.24 1.17 -24.93
CA THR A 247 0.21 2.31 -24.02
C THR A 247 1.41 3.20 -24.27
N ARG A 248 1.19 4.48 -24.58
CA ARG A 248 2.26 5.47 -24.66
C ARG A 248 2.62 6.00 -23.28
N HIS A 249 3.92 6.09 -23.00
CA HIS A 249 4.48 6.74 -21.83
C HIS A 249 5.26 7.99 -22.23
N GLN A 250 5.42 8.94 -21.30
CA GLN A 250 6.17 10.18 -21.55
C GLN A 250 7.64 9.92 -21.87
N LYS A 251 8.25 8.87 -21.30
CA LYS A 251 9.60 8.44 -21.66
C LYS A 251 9.55 7.43 -22.78
N PHE A 252 10.31 7.68 -23.84
CA PHE A 252 10.43 6.80 -24.99
C PHE A 252 11.82 6.89 -25.58
N ALA A 253 12.16 5.88 -26.37
CA ALA A 253 13.32 5.83 -27.25
C ALA A 253 12.85 5.53 -28.67
N THR A 254 13.70 5.78 -29.66
CA THR A 254 13.39 5.49 -31.06
C THR A 254 14.51 4.71 -31.74
N VAL A 255 14.12 3.90 -32.72
CA VAL A 255 15.03 3.20 -33.63
C VAL A 255 14.57 3.46 -35.06
N ALA A 256 15.32 4.28 -35.79
CA ALA A 256 15.16 4.50 -37.21
C ALA A 256 15.95 3.41 -37.98
N ALA A 257 15.26 2.63 -38.81
CA ALA A 257 15.85 1.50 -39.52
C ALA A 257 15.28 1.37 -40.93
N ARG A 258 16.11 0.90 -41.86
CA ARG A 258 15.70 0.59 -43.25
C ARG A 258 15.01 -0.76 -43.37
N ASP A 259 15.54 -1.73 -42.62
CA ASP A 259 15.17 -3.12 -42.71
C ASP A 259 15.19 -3.77 -41.32
N THR A 260 14.64 -4.98 -41.28
CA THR A 260 14.48 -5.74 -40.04
C THR A 260 15.82 -6.02 -39.36
N GLU A 261 16.92 -6.19 -40.12
CA GLU A 261 18.24 -6.44 -39.55
C GLU A 261 18.76 -5.21 -38.78
N GLN A 262 18.66 -4.02 -39.38
CA GLN A 262 18.99 -2.76 -38.71
C GLN A 262 18.08 -2.49 -37.52
N ALA A 263 16.79 -2.78 -37.63
CA ALA A 263 15.84 -2.63 -36.52
C ALA A 263 16.21 -3.52 -35.33
N ILE A 264 16.55 -4.79 -35.58
CA ILE A 264 17.01 -5.72 -34.53
C ILE A 264 18.32 -5.20 -33.90
N ALA A 265 19.29 -4.76 -34.71
CA ALA A 265 20.55 -4.22 -34.21
C ALA A 265 20.33 -2.99 -33.31
N GLY A 266 19.52 -2.03 -33.75
CA GLY A 266 19.21 -0.83 -32.98
C GLY A 266 18.41 -1.12 -31.70
N LEU A 267 17.46 -2.05 -31.74
CA LEU A 267 16.71 -2.48 -30.55
C LEU A 267 17.61 -3.21 -29.55
N ASN A 268 18.58 -4.00 -30.02
CA ASN A 268 19.58 -4.64 -29.15
C ASN A 268 20.52 -3.62 -28.50
N ALA A 269 20.99 -2.61 -29.24
CA ALA A 269 21.78 -1.51 -28.69
C ALA A 269 20.99 -0.75 -27.62
N LEU A 270 19.72 -0.44 -27.89
CA LEU A 270 18.83 0.19 -26.92
C LEU A 270 18.59 -0.69 -25.67
N ALA A 271 18.52 -2.02 -25.84
CA ALA A 271 18.41 -2.96 -24.74
C ALA A 271 19.68 -3.02 -23.87
N ALA A 272 20.85 -2.84 -24.49
CA ALA A 272 22.15 -2.77 -23.81
C ALA A 272 22.44 -1.38 -23.20
N GLY A 273 21.72 -0.34 -23.60
CA GLY A 273 22.03 1.04 -23.23
C GLY A 273 23.26 1.57 -23.97
N GLU A 274 23.45 1.12 -25.20
CA GLU A 274 24.55 1.49 -26.10
C GLU A 274 24.04 2.39 -27.23
N SER A 275 24.87 3.33 -27.66
CA SER A 275 24.59 4.15 -28.84
C SER A 275 24.84 3.38 -30.13
N ALA A 276 23.95 3.53 -31.12
CA ALA A 276 24.09 2.93 -32.44
C ALA A 276 23.43 3.81 -33.52
N PRO A 277 23.80 3.66 -34.81
CA PRO A 277 23.13 4.35 -35.91
C PRO A 277 21.62 4.11 -35.89
N GLY A 278 20.83 5.16 -36.06
CA GLY A 278 19.38 5.11 -36.02
C GLY A 278 18.77 5.14 -34.62
N VAL A 279 19.56 5.02 -33.53
CA VAL A 279 19.04 4.92 -32.17
C VAL A 279 19.02 6.28 -31.47
N VAL A 280 17.88 6.62 -30.87
CA VAL A 280 17.76 7.74 -29.93
C VAL A 280 17.33 7.18 -28.58
N GLU A 281 18.20 7.35 -27.59
CA GLU A 281 17.96 6.93 -26.21
C GLU A 281 16.89 7.81 -25.52
N PRO A 282 16.30 7.34 -24.40
CA PRO A 282 15.37 8.16 -23.64
C PRO A 282 16.05 9.41 -23.10
N ALA A 283 15.50 10.59 -23.42
CA ALA A 283 16.05 11.86 -22.96
C ALA A 283 16.21 11.90 -21.43
N ALA A 284 17.43 12.19 -20.97
CA ALA A 284 17.74 12.32 -19.55
C ALA A 284 17.24 13.67 -19.00
N VAL A 285 17.42 14.73 -19.78
CA VAL A 285 17.01 16.11 -19.50
C VAL A 285 16.30 16.64 -20.73
N LEU A 286 15.18 17.33 -20.55
CA LEU A 286 14.49 18.01 -21.64
C LEU A 286 15.13 19.38 -21.87
N PRO A 287 15.38 19.78 -23.13
CA PRO A 287 15.92 21.10 -23.42
C PRO A 287 14.91 22.20 -23.03
N GLY A 288 15.42 23.43 -22.87
CA GLY A 288 14.58 24.64 -22.81
C GLY A 288 13.70 24.81 -24.06
N PRO A 289 12.74 25.77 -24.03
CA PRO A 289 11.81 25.97 -25.14
C PRO A 289 12.51 26.45 -26.41
N GLY A 290 11.90 26.18 -27.56
CA GLY A 290 12.28 26.77 -28.85
C GLY A 290 13.52 26.17 -29.52
N THR A 291 13.60 26.38 -30.84
CA THR A 291 14.58 25.78 -31.73
C THR A 291 15.41 26.83 -32.48
N VAL A 292 16.73 26.68 -32.49
CA VAL A 292 17.67 27.52 -33.22
C VAL A 292 18.27 26.72 -34.37
N PHE A 293 18.18 27.23 -35.60
CA PHE A 293 18.94 26.66 -36.72
C PHE A 293 20.30 27.35 -36.80
N VAL A 294 21.37 26.55 -36.69
CA VAL A 294 22.75 27.01 -36.77
C VAL A 294 23.35 26.56 -38.10
N PHE A 295 23.74 27.52 -38.94
CA PHE A 295 24.31 27.25 -40.25
C PHE A 295 25.84 27.31 -40.16
N SER A 296 26.50 26.17 -40.23
CA SER A 296 27.96 26.13 -40.15
C SER A 296 28.65 26.64 -41.42
N GLY A 297 29.91 27.02 -41.26
CA GLY A 297 30.72 27.60 -42.33
C GLY A 297 31.38 26.55 -43.24
N GLN A 298 32.41 27.00 -43.95
CA GLN A 298 33.23 26.14 -44.80
C GLN A 298 33.95 25.05 -43.99
N GLY A 299 34.05 23.85 -44.57
CA GLY A 299 34.74 22.69 -43.98
C GLY A 299 33.82 21.49 -43.66
N SER A 300 32.50 21.68 -43.74
CA SER A 300 31.50 20.63 -43.50
C SER A 300 31.28 19.72 -44.72
N HIS A 301 31.76 20.10 -45.91
CA HIS A 301 31.59 19.33 -47.14
C HIS A 301 32.39 18.02 -47.14
N TRP A 302 31.89 17.04 -47.88
CA TRP A 302 32.54 15.76 -48.11
C TRP A 302 31.95 15.08 -49.36
N VAL A 303 32.68 14.10 -49.89
CA VAL A 303 32.32 13.39 -51.13
C VAL A 303 31.05 12.55 -50.91
N GLY A 304 29.98 12.85 -51.62
CA GLY A 304 28.72 12.10 -51.55
C GLY A 304 27.67 12.65 -50.58
N MET A 305 27.94 13.79 -49.93
CA MET A 305 26.98 14.45 -49.04
C MET A 305 25.63 14.70 -49.70
N GLY A 306 24.52 14.34 -49.04
CA GLY A 306 23.16 14.64 -49.48
C GLY A 306 22.69 13.82 -50.69
N ARG A 307 23.55 12.99 -51.28
CA ARG A 307 23.23 12.15 -52.45
C ARG A 307 22.10 11.17 -52.15
N ARG A 308 22.14 10.54 -50.97
CA ARG A 308 21.16 9.53 -50.58
C ARG A 308 19.82 10.18 -50.22
N LEU A 309 19.82 11.34 -49.57
CA LEU A 309 18.61 12.14 -49.37
C LEU A 309 17.97 12.57 -50.69
N LEU A 310 18.77 12.97 -51.68
CA LEU A 310 18.26 13.34 -53.01
C LEU A 310 17.51 12.18 -53.68
N ALA A 311 17.97 10.95 -53.48
CA ALA A 311 17.35 9.76 -54.05
C ALA A 311 16.12 9.26 -53.26
N GLU A 312 16.10 9.45 -51.94
CA GLU A 312 15.17 8.75 -51.05
C GLU A 312 14.17 9.64 -50.30
N GLU A 313 14.46 10.92 -50.10
CA GLU A 313 13.62 11.87 -49.34
C GLU A 313 12.91 12.86 -50.29
N PRO A 314 11.61 12.68 -50.57
CA PRO A 314 10.90 13.50 -51.56
C PRO A 314 10.90 15.00 -51.24
N ALA A 315 10.85 15.37 -49.96
CA ALA A 315 10.88 16.78 -49.54
C ALA A 315 12.24 17.43 -49.81
N PHE A 316 13.34 16.69 -49.63
CA PHE A 316 14.68 17.18 -49.93
C PHE A 316 14.90 17.31 -51.44
N ALA A 317 14.49 16.30 -52.21
CA ALA A 317 14.57 16.33 -53.67
C ALA A 317 13.76 17.50 -54.26
N ALA A 318 12.55 17.75 -53.75
CA ALA A 318 11.74 18.90 -54.15
C ALA A 318 12.44 20.23 -53.85
N ALA A 319 13.07 20.37 -52.67
CA ALA A 319 13.79 21.58 -52.29
C ALA A 319 15.02 21.85 -53.18
N VAL A 320 15.78 20.81 -53.54
CA VAL A 320 16.88 20.92 -54.51
C VAL A 320 16.36 21.33 -55.88
N ALA A 321 15.29 20.69 -56.37
CA ALA A 321 14.69 21.00 -57.66
C ALA A 321 14.13 22.44 -57.74
N GLU A 322 13.59 22.97 -56.65
CA GLU A 322 13.12 24.35 -56.56
C GLU A 322 14.27 25.37 -56.60
N LEU A 323 15.38 25.06 -55.92
CA LEU A 323 16.55 25.94 -55.85
C LEU A 323 17.36 25.94 -57.15
N GLU A 324 17.38 24.81 -57.87
CA GLU A 324 18.23 24.54 -59.03
C GLU A 324 18.23 25.64 -60.10
N PRO A 325 17.08 26.16 -60.61
CA PRO A 325 17.09 27.15 -61.69
C PRO A 325 17.74 28.48 -61.28
N VAL A 326 17.63 28.84 -60.00
CA VAL A 326 18.24 30.06 -59.45
C VAL A 326 19.71 29.81 -59.15
N PHE A 327 20.05 28.63 -58.63
CA PHE A 327 21.42 28.20 -58.37
C PHE A 327 22.27 28.26 -59.63
N VAL A 328 21.82 27.61 -60.72
CA VAL A 328 22.53 27.61 -62.00
C VAL A 328 22.71 29.02 -62.55
N ARG A 329 21.69 29.87 -62.46
CA ARG A 329 21.75 31.26 -62.96
C ARG A 329 22.76 32.12 -62.20
N GLN A 330 22.86 31.96 -60.88
CA GLN A 330 23.72 32.81 -60.04
C GLN A 330 25.16 32.25 -59.89
N VAL A 331 25.33 30.93 -59.92
CA VAL A 331 26.60 30.27 -59.60
C VAL A 331 27.27 29.64 -60.83
N GLY A 332 26.50 29.28 -61.86
CA GLY A 332 27.01 28.84 -63.16
C GLY A 332 27.22 27.33 -63.33
N PHE A 333 26.84 26.50 -62.35
CA PHE A 333 26.83 25.03 -62.45
C PHE A 333 25.64 24.43 -61.69
N SER A 334 25.35 23.15 -61.91
CA SER A 334 24.19 22.45 -61.33
C SER A 334 24.46 21.94 -59.91
N LEU A 335 23.56 22.24 -58.96
CA LEU A 335 23.62 21.66 -57.61
C LEU A 335 23.17 20.20 -57.65
N CYS A 336 22.08 19.93 -58.37
CA CYS A 336 21.54 18.59 -58.55
C CYS A 336 22.60 17.62 -59.10
N GLU A 337 23.30 17.99 -60.18
CA GLU A 337 24.35 17.14 -60.76
C GLU A 337 25.50 16.87 -59.80
N VAL A 338 25.92 17.87 -58.99
CA VAL A 338 26.98 17.69 -57.98
C VAL A 338 26.57 16.64 -56.95
N LEU A 339 25.33 16.73 -56.45
CA LEU A 339 24.80 15.79 -55.46
C LEU A 339 24.59 14.38 -56.05
N GLU A 340 24.01 14.27 -57.24
CA GLU A 340 23.77 12.99 -57.91
C GLU A 340 25.08 12.24 -58.22
N GLN A 341 26.09 12.96 -58.73
CA GLN A 341 27.36 12.37 -59.13
C GLN A 341 28.27 12.10 -57.95
N GLY A 342 28.06 12.78 -56.80
CA GLY A 342 28.86 12.63 -55.59
C GLY A 342 30.35 12.90 -55.85
N ARG A 343 30.68 13.92 -56.65
CA ARG A 343 32.07 14.27 -56.97
C ARG A 343 32.70 15.07 -55.83
N GLU A 344 34.03 15.01 -55.76
CA GLU A 344 34.79 15.92 -54.92
C GLU A 344 34.59 17.37 -55.40
N ILE A 345 34.32 18.26 -54.46
CA ILE A 345 34.23 19.70 -54.70
C ILE A 345 35.43 20.39 -54.06
N SER A 346 36.01 21.37 -54.74
CA SER A 346 37.23 22.05 -54.29
C SER A 346 37.24 23.53 -54.66
N GLY A 347 37.98 24.30 -53.86
CA GLY A 347 38.06 25.76 -53.99
C GLY A 347 36.78 26.48 -53.53
N ASP A 348 36.94 27.67 -52.96
CA ASP A 348 35.84 28.44 -52.36
C ASP A 348 34.67 28.68 -53.33
N ALA A 349 34.98 28.99 -54.60
CA ALA A 349 34.00 29.25 -55.67
C ALA A 349 33.03 28.09 -55.92
N GLN A 350 33.43 26.84 -55.63
CA GLN A 350 32.56 25.67 -55.74
C GLN A 350 32.02 25.26 -54.36
N VAL A 351 32.88 25.23 -53.34
CA VAL A 351 32.55 24.72 -52.00
C VAL A 351 31.47 25.55 -51.32
N GLN A 352 31.60 26.87 -51.27
CA GLN A 352 30.68 27.72 -50.50
C GLN A 352 29.25 27.72 -51.10
N PRO A 353 29.06 27.89 -52.42
CA PRO A 353 27.71 27.80 -52.99
C PRO A 353 27.07 26.43 -52.78
N VAL A 354 27.82 25.32 -52.95
CA VAL A 354 27.26 23.97 -52.75
C VAL A 354 26.84 23.75 -51.30
N ILE A 355 27.66 24.16 -50.32
CA ILE A 355 27.29 24.08 -48.89
C ILE A 355 26.02 24.89 -48.63
N MET A 356 25.93 26.13 -49.14
CA MET A 356 24.73 26.95 -48.98
C MET A 356 23.50 26.29 -49.61
N GLY A 357 23.61 25.80 -50.85
CA GLY A 357 22.50 25.13 -51.52
C GLY A 357 22.00 23.92 -50.75
N LEU A 358 22.92 23.12 -50.22
CA LEU A 358 22.59 21.99 -49.36
C LEU A 358 21.94 22.43 -48.04
N GLN A 359 22.46 23.47 -47.39
CA GLN A 359 21.90 24.01 -46.15
C GLN A 359 20.46 24.50 -46.32
N LEU A 360 20.15 25.16 -47.44
CA LEU A 360 18.78 25.59 -47.75
C LEU A 360 17.84 24.40 -47.97
N ALA A 361 18.29 23.38 -48.72
CA ALA A 361 17.51 22.16 -48.93
C ALA A 361 17.29 21.37 -47.62
N LEU A 362 18.29 21.29 -46.75
CA LEU A 362 18.18 20.66 -45.42
C LEU A 362 17.24 21.43 -44.51
N ALA A 363 17.29 22.77 -44.50
CA ALA A 363 16.34 23.59 -43.74
C ALA A 363 14.90 23.38 -44.20
N ALA A 364 14.68 23.23 -45.52
CA ALA A 364 13.37 22.90 -46.07
C ALA A 364 12.91 21.48 -45.66
N LEU A 365 13.83 20.51 -45.65
CA LEU A 365 13.57 19.14 -45.18
C LEU A 365 13.10 19.11 -43.72
N TRP A 366 13.81 19.79 -42.81
CA TRP A 366 13.39 19.91 -41.41
C TRP A 366 11.99 20.52 -41.27
N ARG A 367 11.70 21.58 -42.04
CA ARG A 367 10.40 22.26 -42.04
C ARG A 367 9.27 21.39 -42.57
N ALA A 368 9.50 20.58 -43.61
CA ALA A 368 8.51 19.64 -44.15
C ALA A 368 8.06 18.61 -43.11
N TYR A 369 8.93 18.35 -42.13
CA TYR A 369 8.72 17.46 -41.01
C TYR A 369 8.26 18.18 -39.72
N GLY A 370 7.89 19.46 -39.81
CA GLY A 370 7.30 20.23 -38.72
C GLY A 370 8.30 20.83 -37.72
N VAL A 371 9.60 20.76 -38.00
CA VAL A 371 10.63 21.43 -37.19
C VAL A 371 10.97 22.76 -37.84
N VAL A 372 10.63 23.86 -37.17
CA VAL A 372 10.83 25.23 -37.66
C VAL A 372 11.72 26.00 -36.70
N PRO A 373 12.60 26.90 -37.17
CA PRO A 373 13.44 27.70 -36.30
C PRO A 373 12.68 28.89 -35.69
N ASP A 374 12.83 29.08 -34.39
CA ASP A 374 12.47 30.30 -33.65
C ASP A 374 13.58 31.36 -33.71
N ALA A 375 14.81 30.95 -34.02
CA ALA A 375 15.95 31.82 -34.29
C ALA A 375 16.93 31.16 -35.26
N VAL A 376 17.78 31.98 -35.88
CA VAL A 376 18.89 31.49 -36.73
C VAL A 376 20.22 32.12 -36.33
N ILE A 377 21.28 31.34 -36.48
CA ILE A 377 22.69 31.75 -36.35
C ILE A 377 23.43 31.24 -37.58
N GLY A 378 24.37 32.01 -38.12
CA GLY A 378 25.28 31.51 -39.14
C GLY A 378 26.74 31.80 -38.82
N HIS A 379 27.62 30.85 -39.14
CA HIS A 379 29.07 30.99 -39.00
C HIS A 379 29.70 31.29 -40.36
N SER A 380 30.35 32.46 -40.48
CA SER A 380 31.03 32.88 -41.71
C SER A 380 30.10 32.86 -42.93
N MET A 381 30.33 31.97 -43.90
CA MET A 381 29.46 31.79 -45.07
C MET A 381 28.06 31.27 -44.72
N GLY A 382 27.90 30.53 -43.62
CA GLY A 382 26.61 30.01 -43.18
C GLY A 382 25.62 31.13 -42.82
N GLU A 383 26.12 32.34 -42.55
CA GLU A 383 25.26 33.51 -42.31
C GLU A 383 24.41 33.90 -43.53
N VAL A 384 24.88 33.59 -44.75
CA VAL A 384 24.09 33.81 -45.97
C VAL A 384 22.88 32.87 -45.99
N SER A 385 23.07 31.59 -45.64
CA SER A 385 21.98 30.62 -45.49
C SER A 385 20.99 31.06 -44.40
N ALA A 386 21.50 31.49 -43.24
CA ALA A 386 20.68 32.02 -42.15
C ALA A 386 19.83 33.23 -42.58
N ALA A 387 20.41 34.16 -43.36
CA ALA A 387 19.72 35.33 -43.86
C ALA A 387 18.56 34.98 -44.81
N VAL A 388 18.76 33.97 -45.67
CA VAL A 388 17.68 33.45 -46.54
C VAL A 388 16.60 32.75 -45.73
N VAL A 389 16.98 31.87 -44.80
CA VAL A 389 16.04 31.11 -43.96
C VAL A 389 15.20 32.03 -43.06
N ALA A 390 15.79 33.13 -42.59
CA ALA A 390 15.10 34.16 -41.81
C ALA A 390 14.23 35.10 -42.64
N GLY A 391 14.25 35.00 -43.98
CA GLY A 391 13.47 35.85 -44.88
C GLY A 391 14.05 37.25 -45.09
N ALA A 392 15.29 37.50 -44.65
CA ALA A 392 15.98 38.76 -44.87
C ALA A 392 16.52 38.88 -46.31
N LEU A 393 16.86 37.75 -46.92
CA LEU A 393 17.21 37.65 -48.34
C LEU A 393 16.30 36.61 -49.03
N THR A 394 16.01 36.83 -50.30
CA THR A 394 15.46 35.76 -51.16
C THR A 394 16.54 34.73 -51.49
N PRO A 395 16.20 33.48 -51.86
CA PRO A 395 17.19 32.49 -52.31
C PRO A 395 18.08 33.02 -53.45
N GLU A 396 17.52 33.81 -54.36
CA GLU A 396 18.27 34.45 -55.45
C GLU A 396 19.31 35.45 -54.94
N GLN A 397 18.93 36.35 -54.04
CA GLN A 397 19.85 37.32 -53.44
C GLN A 397 20.93 36.64 -52.60
N GLY A 398 20.58 35.61 -51.84
CA GLY A 398 21.54 34.84 -51.08
C GLY A 398 22.55 34.11 -51.98
N LEU A 399 22.08 33.50 -53.07
CA LEU A 399 22.95 32.86 -54.06
C LEU A 399 23.84 33.86 -54.80
N GLN A 400 23.33 35.09 -55.06
CA GLN A 400 24.14 36.19 -55.57
C GLN A 400 25.27 36.55 -54.59
N VAL A 401 24.95 36.73 -53.29
CA VAL A 401 25.94 37.02 -52.24
C VAL A 401 27.03 35.95 -52.19
N ILE A 402 26.64 34.68 -52.11
CA ILE A 402 27.61 33.59 -51.97
C ILE A 402 28.45 33.41 -53.24
N GLY A 403 27.85 33.53 -54.42
CA GLY A 403 28.54 33.40 -55.71
C GLY A 403 29.58 34.49 -55.92
N VAL A 404 29.21 35.75 -55.68
CA VAL A 404 30.14 36.89 -55.77
C VAL A 404 31.26 36.76 -54.74
N ARG A 405 30.90 36.52 -53.47
CA ARG A 405 31.85 36.37 -52.37
C ARG A 405 32.88 35.29 -52.66
N SER A 406 32.42 34.08 -52.97
CA SER A 406 33.29 32.92 -53.11
C SER A 406 34.22 33.06 -54.33
N SER A 407 33.75 33.65 -55.43
CA SER A 407 34.56 33.93 -56.62
C SER A 407 35.68 34.95 -56.32
N LEU A 408 35.36 36.04 -55.62
CA LEU A 408 36.35 37.05 -55.23
C LEU A 408 37.36 36.50 -54.21
N MET A 409 36.90 35.75 -53.21
CA MET A 409 37.76 35.09 -52.21
C MET A 409 38.74 34.11 -52.86
N SER A 410 38.31 33.38 -53.90
CA SER A 410 39.17 32.42 -54.61
C SER A 410 40.44 33.06 -55.20
N ARG A 411 40.44 34.37 -55.47
CA ARG A 411 41.64 35.10 -55.93
C ARG A 411 42.71 35.26 -54.83
N GLN A 412 42.33 35.08 -53.57
CA GLN A 412 43.21 35.16 -52.39
C GLN A 412 43.68 33.78 -51.91
N ALA A 413 43.31 32.70 -52.61
CA ALA A 413 43.71 31.34 -52.26
C ALA A 413 45.25 31.18 -52.20
N GLY A 414 45.73 30.52 -51.15
CA GLY A 414 47.14 30.24 -50.91
C GLY A 414 47.96 31.39 -50.33
N GLN A 415 47.37 32.59 -50.15
CA GLN A 415 48.10 33.76 -49.65
C GLN A 415 48.18 33.84 -48.12
N GLY A 416 47.35 33.09 -47.39
CA GLY A 416 47.30 33.08 -45.93
C GLY A 416 47.04 31.68 -45.37
N ALA A 417 47.15 31.54 -44.05
CA ALA A 417 46.82 30.32 -43.31
C ALA A 417 45.85 30.62 -42.16
N VAL A 418 45.08 29.61 -41.76
CA VAL A 418 44.12 29.67 -40.66
C VAL A 418 44.50 28.61 -39.62
N ALA A 419 44.39 28.93 -38.34
CA ALA A 419 44.63 28.01 -37.23
C ALA A 419 43.55 28.11 -36.15
N LEU A 420 43.22 26.97 -35.55
CA LEU A 420 42.41 26.87 -34.34
C LEU A 420 43.35 26.77 -33.14
N LEU A 421 43.13 27.62 -32.14
CA LEU A 421 43.88 27.65 -30.89
C LEU A 421 42.94 27.36 -29.72
N GLU A 422 43.36 26.48 -28.82
CA GLU A 422 42.70 26.26 -27.52
C GLU A 422 43.13 27.34 -26.52
N LEU A 423 42.76 28.58 -26.86
CA LEU A 423 42.96 29.78 -26.04
C LEU A 423 41.66 30.57 -25.98
N ASP A 424 41.37 31.11 -24.79
CA ASP A 424 40.36 32.17 -24.65
C ASP A 424 40.79 33.44 -25.40
N ALA A 425 39.85 34.38 -25.56
CA ALA A 425 40.05 35.59 -26.33
C ALA A 425 41.22 36.46 -25.82
N ALA A 426 41.41 36.55 -24.51
CA ALA A 426 42.44 37.40 -23.91
C ALA A 426 43.83 36.78 -24.08
N ALA A 427 43.96 35.49 -23.80
CA ALA A 427 45.19 34.73 -23.99
C ALA A 427 45.60 34.67 -25.46
N ALA A 428 44.64 34.52 -26.38
CA ALA A 428 44.92 34.59 -27.81
C ALA A 428 45.49 35.96 -28.20
N GLN A 429 44.89 37.06 -27.74
CA GLN A 429 45.39 38.41 -28.02
C GLN A 429 46.80 38.65 -27.46
N GLU A 430 47.11 38.15 -26.26
CA GLU A 430 48.44 38.25 -25.67
C GLU A 430 49.50 37.54 -26.51
N VAL A 431 49.22 36.32 -26.97
CA VAL A 431 50.12 35.58 -27.87
C VAL A 431 50.32 36.32 -29.19
N LEU A 432 49.23 36.84 -29.77
CA LEU A 432 49.25 37.52 -31.07
C LEU A 432 50.01 38.86 -31.05
N ALA A 433 50.21 39.48 -29.89
CA ALA A 433 51.02 40.70 -29.77
C ALA A 433 52.46 40.53 -30.32
N GLY A 434 52.99 39.30 -30.31
CA GLY A 434 54.29 38.96 -30.90
C GLY A 434 54.28 38.69 -32.41
N TYR A 435 53.11 38.64 -33.05
CA TYR A 435 52.92 38.18 -34.43
C TYR A 435 52.01 39.15 -35.22
N PRO A 436 52.52 40.31 -35.67
CA PRO A 436 51.71 41.37 -36.26
C PRO A 436 51.05 41.01 -37.60
N GLY A 437 51.45 39.88 -38.23
CA GLY A 437 50.86 39.36 -39.45
C GLY A 437 49.74 38.34 -39.21
N VAL A 438 49.28 38.17 -37.97
CA VAL A 438 48.20 37.25 -37.58
C VAL A 438 47.12 38.02 -36.82
N GLU A 439 45.88 37.90 -37.29
CA GLU A 439 44.68 38.49 -36.67
C GLU A 439 43.77 37.39 -36.12
N VAL A 440 42.92 37.75 -35.16
CA VAL A 440 41.80 36.88 -34.77
C VAL A 440 40.78 36.86 -35.91
N ALA A 441 40.47 35.66 -36.39
CA ALA A 441 39.48 35.40 -37.44
C ALA A 441 38.12 34.97 -36.86
N GLY A 442 38.06 34.52 -35.61
CA GLY A 442 36.79 34.24 -34.95
C GLY A 442 36.91 33.76 -33.50
N TYR A 443 35.86 33.99 -32.73
CA TYR A 443 35.68 33.50 -31.37
C TYR A 443 34.71 32.32 -31.41
N LEU A 444 35.25 31.11 -31.40
CA LEU A 444 34.46 29.90 -31.64
C LEU A 444 33.76 29.46 -30.36
N SER A 445 34.49 29.33 -29.24
CA SER A 445 33.97 28.97 -27.93
C SER A 445 34.68 29.77 -26.81
N PRO A 446 34.30 29.64 -25.53
CA PRO A 446 34.98 30.30 -24.42
C PRO A 446 36.48 29.95 -24.31
N ARG A 447 36.89 28.79 -24.85
CA ARG A 447 38.28 28.31 -24.80
C ARG A 447 38.91 28.13 -26.18
N GLN A 448 38.21 28.46 -27.26
CA GLN A 448 38.70 28.26 -28.62
C GLN A 448 38.60 29.52 -29.47
N THR A 449 39.74 29.94 -29.99
CA THR A 449 39.88 31.11 -30.87
C THR A 449 40.48 30.68 -32.21
N VAL A 450 39.90 31.17 -33.30
CA VAL A 450 40.43 30.98 -34.65
C VAL A 450 41.25 32.19 -35.03
N VAL A 451 42.46 31.96 -35.52
CA VAL A 451 43.38 33.00 -36.00
C VAL A 451 43.71 32.77 -37.45
N ALA A 452 43.98 33.84 -38.20
CA ALA A 452 44.42 33.74 -39.58
C ALA A 452 45.43 34.83 -39.93
N GLY A 453 46.30 34.54 -40.89
CA GLY A 453 47.38 35.47 -41.23
C GLY A 453 48.44 34.88 -42.15
N ALA A 454 49.63 35.50 -42.13
CA ALA A 454 50.77 35.05 -42.91
C ALA A 454 51.19 33.62 -42.52
N PRO A 455 51.36 32.67 -43.46
CA PRO A 455 51.54 31.25 -43.14
C PRO A 455 52.65 30.95 -42.14
N ALA A 456 53.83 31.59 -42.31
CA ALA A 456 54.97 31.38 -41.42
C ALA A 456 54.73 31.90 -39.99
N GLN A 457 53.96 32.98 -39.81
CA GLN A 457 53.63 33.49 -38.48
C GLN A 457 52.53 32.66 -37.83
N VAL A 458 51.56 32.17 -38.59
CA VAL A 458 50.55 31.23 -38.09
C VAL A 458 51.22 29.94 -37.59
N ASP A 459 52.22 29.42 -38.29
CA ASP A 459 53.00 28.26 -37.83
C ASP A 459 53.77 28.55 -36.54
N ALA A 460 54.33 29.75 -36.41
CA ALA A 460 55.04 30.17 -35.21
C ALA A 460 54.08 30.31 -34.01
N VAL A 461 52.87 30.84 -34.22
CA VAL A 461 51.81 30.89 -33.20
C VAL A 461 51.42 29.46 -32.78
N ILE A 462 51.20 28.55 -33.74
CA ILE A 462 50.90 27.14 -33.44
C ILE A 462 52.02 26.53 -32.59
N ALA A 463 53.28 26.72 -32.98
CA ALA A 463 54.42 26.19 -32.25
C ALA A 463 54.54 26.79 -30.82
N ALA A 464 54.25 28.07 -30.65
CA ALA A 464 54.26 28.73 -29.35
C ALA A 464 53.17 28.18 -28.42
N VAL A 465 51.94 28.01 -28.94
CA VAL A 465 50.82 27.47 -28.17
C VAL A 465 51.01 25.98 -27.85
N ALA A 466 51.48 25.20 -28.81
CA ALA A 466 51.83 23.79 -28.61
C ALA A 466 52.99 23.63 -27.61
N GLY A 467 53.96 24.55 -27.61
CA GLY A 467 55.06 24.60 -26.64
C GLY A 467 54.61 24.91 -25.21
N ALA A 468 53.41 25.47 -25.04
CA ALA A 468 52.74 25.65 -23.75
C ALA A 468 51.77 24.50 -23.40
N GLU A 469 51.91 23.36 -24.08
CA GLU A 469 51.10 22.14 -23.90
C GLU A 469 49.59 22.35 -24.14
N ARG A 470 49.22 23.30 -25.01
CA ARG A 470 47.82 23.54 -25.43
C ARG A 470 47.58 23.15 -26.88
N PHE A 471 46.35 22.76 -27.24
CA PHE A 471 46.03 22.39 -28.61
C PHE A 471 46.11 23.59 -29.57
N ALA A 472 46.84 23.43 -30.67
CA ALA A 472 46.87 24.36 -31.78
C ALA A 472 47.09 23.60 -33.08
N ARG A 473 46.27 23.91 -34.10
CA ARG A 473 46.34 23.21 -35.40
C ARG A 473 45.93 24.11 -36.55
N ARG A 474 46.58 23.96 -37.70
CA ARG A 474 46.11 24.52 -38.97
C ARG A 474 44.72 23.97 -39.34
N VAL A 475 43.84 24.84 -39.80
CA VAL A 475 42.55 24.49 -40.40
C VAL A 475 42.73 24.34 -41.91
N ASN A 476 42.07 23.35 -42.52
CA ASN A 476 42.16 23.11 -43.95
C ASN A 476 41.32 24.15 -44.73
N MET A 477 41.85 25.36 -44.86
CA MET A 477 41.26 26.47 -45.60
C MET A 477 42.33 27.14 -46.46
N GLU A 478 41.97 27.44 -47.71
CA GLU A 478 42.88 28.06 -48.68
C GLU A 478 42.97 29.58 -48.53
N VAL A 479 42.03 30.19 -47.81
CA VAL A 479 41.88 31.64 -47.69
C VAL A 479 41.83 32.06 -46.22
N ALA A 480 42.65 33.05 -45.85
CA ALA A 480 42.66 33.69 -44.53
C ALA A 480 41.50 34.72 -44.37
N SER A 481 40.27 34.25 -44.49
CA SER A 481 39.07 35.07 -44.30
C SER A 481 38.95 35.62 -42.87
N HIS A 482 38.11 36.66 -42.68
CA HIS A 482 37.91 37.36 -41.40
C HIS A 482 39.10 38.18 -40.89
N THR A 483 40.01 38.58 -41.80
CA THR A 483 41.20 39.37 -41.50
C THR A 483 41.49 40.39 -42.60
N ALA A 484 42.52 41.24 -42.42
CA ALA A 484 42.98 42.21 -43.43
C ALA A 484 43.31 41.61 -44.81
N PHE A 485 43.54 40.30 -44.90
CA PHE A 485 43.73 39.61 -46.19
C PHE A 485 42.55 39.81 -47.15
N MET A 486 41.37 40.12 -46.64
CA MET A 486 40.17 40.36 -47.45
C MET A 486 40.05 41.79 -47.97
N ASP A 487 40.84 42.75 -47.45
CA ASP A 487 40.80 44.16 -47.84
C ASP A 487 40.86 44.40 -49.37
N PRO A 488 41.70 43.69 -50.16
CA PRO A 488 41.81 43.90 -51.60
C PRO A 488 40.52 43.64 -52.39
N ILE A 489 39.60 42.82 -51.86
CA ILE A 489 38.37 42.43 -52.56
C ILE A 489 37.12 43.19 -52.08
N LEU A 490 37.22 43.98 -51.00
CA LEU A 490 36.03 44.58 -50.37
C LEU A 490 35.36 45.65 -51.23
N ALA A 491 36.11 46.40 -52.04
CA ALA A 491 35.54 47.43 -52.91
C ALA A 491 34.73 46.80 -54.05
N GLU A 492 35.27 45.76 -54.68
CA GLU A 492 34.60 45.00 -55.75
C GLU A 492 33.38 44.26 -55.20
N LEU A 493 33.50 43.61 -54.03
CA LEU A 493 32.38 42.94 -53.37
C LEU A 493 31.21 43.89 -53.10
N ARG A 494 31.48 45.12 -52.63
CA ARG A 494 30.41 46.12 -52.43
C ARG A 494 29.75 46.54 -53.74
N ALA A 495 30.54 46.73 -54.79
CA ALA A 495 30.02 47.15 -56.10
C ALA A 495 29.09 46.09 -56.70
N GLU A 496 29.49 44.83 -56.68
CA GLU A 496 28.71 43.69 -57.19
C GLU A 496 27.42 43.44 -56.38
N LEU A 497 27.42 43.79 -55.09
CA LEU A 497 26.27 43.62 -54.18
C LEU A 497 25.42 44.89 -53.99
N ALA A 498 25.73 46.01 -54.65
CA ALA A 498 25.00 47.27 -54.51
C ALA A 498 23.49 47.17 -54.90
N GLY A 499 23.16 46.17 -55.73
CA GLY A 499 21.79 45.87 -56.14
C GLY A 499 20.94 45.15 -55.09
N LEU A 500 21.52 44.67 -53.98
CA LEU A 500 20.78 43.95 -52.95
C LEU A 500 19.65 44.80 -52.35
N ARG A 501 18.54 44.11 -52.02
CA ARG A 501 17.35 44.68 -51.39
C ARG A 501 16.97 43.83 -50.18
N PRO A 502 17.78 43.85 -49.12
CA PRO A 502 17.49 43.05 -47.92
C PRO A 502 16.20 43.52 -47.26
N GLN A 503 15.46 42.56 -46.71
CA GLN A 503 14.27 42.77 -45.91
C GLN A 503 14.62 42.64 -44.42
N VAL A 504 13.71 43.10 -43.56
CA VAL A 504 13.81 42.83 -42.13
C VAL A 504 13.59 41.32 -41.90
N PRO A 505 14.47 40.62 -41.16
CA PRO A 505 14.29 39.21 -40.84
C PRO A 505 12.94 38.94 -40.17
N GLN A 506 12.22 37.91 -40.63
CA GLN A 506 10.96 37.44 -40.04
C GLN A 506 11.20 36.48 -38.87
N ILE A 507 12.34 35.81 -38.88
CA ILE A 507 12.83 34.98 -37.77
C ILE A 507 14.01 35.74 -37.11
N PRO A 508 14.06 35.81 -35.77
CA PRO A 508 15.20 36.37 -35.04
C PRO A 508 16.55 35.89 -35.59
N PHE A 509 17.38 36.86 -35.98
CA PHE A 509 18.68 36.63 -36.59
C PHE A 509 19.77 37.10 -35.63
N TYR A 510 20.54 36.15 -35.10
CA TYR A 510 21.68 36.42 -34.23
C TYR A 510 22.95 36.48 -35.07
N SER A 511 23.42 37.72 -35.29
CA SER A 511 24.60 37.98 -36.13
C SER A 511 25.87 37.49 -35.45
N THR A 512 26.80 36.98 -36.25
CA THR A 512 28.19 36.72 -35.85
C THR A 512 29.16 37.80 -36.36
N VAL A 513 28.66 38.94 -36.85
CA VAL A 513 29.47 40.03 -37.43
C VAL A 513 29.37 41.31 -36.58
N VAL A 514 28.18 41.59 -36.07
CA VAL A 514 27.91 42.66 -35.12
C VAL A 514 27.53 42.08 -33.77
N ASP A 515 27.48 42.91 -32.74
CA ASP A 515 27.06 42.49 -31.41
C ASP A 515 25.68 41.79 -31.45
N PRO A 516 25.59 40.49 -31.11
CA PRO A 516 24.34 39.74 -31.15
C PRO A 516 23.30 40.22 -30.12
N ALA A 517 23.72 40.97 -29.10
CA ALA A 517 22.81 41.63 -28.15
C ALA A 517 22.30 43.00 -28.67
N GLY A 518 22.84 43.48 -29.79
CA GLY A 518 22.50 44.76 -30.41
C GLY A 518 21.24 44.72 -31.29
N PRO A 519 20.89 45.85 -31.93
CA PRO A 519 19.78 45.89 -32.90
C PRO A 519 20.08 45.01 -34.12
N THR A 520 19.03 44.41 -34.69
CA THR A 520 19.15 43.59 -35.90
C THR A 520 19.79 44.39 -37.05
N PRO A 521 20.89 43.91 -37.65
CA PRO A 521 21.59 44.63 -38.71
C PRO A 521 20.80 44.61 -40.03
N VAL A 522 21.03 45.61 -40.87
CA VAL A 522 20.60 45.57 -42.27
C VAL A 522 21.61 44.74 -43.06
N LEU A 523 21.14 43.67 -43.72
CA LEU A 523 22.00 42.70 -44.41
C LEU A 523 22.35 43.13 -45.85
N ASP A 524 22.89 44.35 -45.98
CA ASP A 524 23.27 44.98 -47.26
C ASP A 524 24.72 44.69 -47.68
N ALA A 525 25.18 45.34 -48.74
CA ALA A 525 26.53 45.16 -49.27
C ALA A 525 27.64 45.49 -48.24
N ASP A 526 27.42 46.47 -47.35
CA ASP A 526 28.38 46.82 -46.30
C ASP A 526 28.41 45.75 -45.21
N TYR A 527 27.26 45.17 -44.88
CA TYR A 527 27.20 44.01 -43.99
C TYR A 527 28.00 42.83 -44.55
N TRP A 528 27.82 42.46 -45.82
CA TRP A 528 28.53 41.32 -46.41
C TRP A 528 30.04 41.57 -46.57
N ALA A 529 30.45 42.82 -46.84
CA ALA A 529 31.85 43.22 -46.79
C ALA A 529 32.43 43.13 -45.36
N ALA A 530 31.64 43.47 -44.34
CA ALA A 530 32.03 43.27 -42.96
C ALA A 530 32.08 41.79 -42.56
N ASN A 531 31.14 40.96 -43.04
CA ASN A 531 31.07 39.53 -42.75
C ASN A 531 32.34 38.79 -43.19
N VAL A 532 32.87 39.08 -44.38
CA VAL A 532 34.12 38.44 -44.86
C VAL A 532 35.37 39.00 -44.19
N ARG A 533 35.32 40.23 -43.64
CA ARG A 533 36.48 40.96 -43.10
C ARG A 533 36.64 40.89 -41.58
N LYS A 534 35.55 40.92 -40.82
CA LYS A 534 35.57 40.98 -39.35
C LYS A 534 35.63 39.57 -38.73
N PRO A 535 36.17 39.42 -37.51
CA PRO A 535 36.14 38.15 -36.80
C PRO A 535 34.71 37.67 -36.54
N ALA A 536 34.48 36.36 -36.69
CA ALA A 536 33.18 35.76 -36.41
C ALA A 536 32.92 35.63 -34.89
N LEU A 537 31.81 36.18 -34.41
CA LEU A 537 31.38 36.22 -33.00
C LEU A 537 30.47 35.02 -32.63
N VAL A 538 30.89 33.79 -32.97
CA VAL A 538 30.06 32.58 -32.80
C VAL A 538 29.72 32.32 -31.32
N ASN A 539 30.73 32.40 -30.45
CA ASN A 539 30.55 32.23 -29.00
C ASN A 539 29.46 33.16 -28.45
N GLN A 540 29.53 34.45 -28.80
CA GLN A 540 28.58 35.46 -28.34
C GLN A 540 27.17 35.22 -28.88
N ALA A 541 27.04 34.86 -30.17
CA ALA A 541 25.73 34.63 -30.79
C ALA A 541 25.01 33.40 -30.22
N VAL A 542 25.74 32.31 -29.99
CA VAL A 542 25.19 31.09 -29.37
C VAL A 542 24.82 31.34 -27.91
N ALA A 543 25.68 32.02 -27.14
CA ALA A 543 25.38 32.37 -25.75
C ALA A 543 24.10 33.24 -25.64
N ALA A 544 24.00 34.28 -26.46
CA ALA A 544 22.82 35.17 -26.48
C ALA A 544 21.53 34.46 -26.91
N ALA A 545 21.62 33.44 -27.77
CA ALA A 545 20.48 32.60 -28.12
C ALA A 545 20.13 31.60 -27.00
N GLY A 546 21.15 31.06 -26.31
CA GLY A 546 21.01 30.11 -25.20
C GLY A 546 20.27 30.66 -23.99
N ASP A 547 20.27 31.98 -23.81
CA ASP A 547 19.46 32.66 -22.79
C ASP A 547 17.94 32.47 -23.00
N LYS A 548 17.51 32.11 -24.22
CA LYS A 548 16.09 32.01 -24.58
C LYS A 548 15.69 30.66 -25.16
N TYR A 549 16.60 29.96 -25.84
CA TYR A 549 16.29 28.76 -26.62
C TYR A 549 17.07 27.54 -26.13
N GLY A 550 16.45 26.36 -26.21
CA GLY A 550 17.04 25.11 -25.68
C GLY A 550 17.47 24.08 -26.72
N THR A 551 16.98 24.12 -27.95
CA THR A 551 17.36 23.15 -29.00
C THR A 551 18.14 23.84 -30.10
N PHE A 552 19.35 23.37 -30.39
CA PHE A 552 20.23 23.92 -31.42
C PHE A 552 20.48 22.86 -32.49
N ILE A 553 19.99 23.11 -33.70
CA ILE A 553 20.13 22.19 -34.82
C ILE A 553 21.15 22.75 -35.80
N GLU A 554 22.29 22.08 -35.94
CA GLU A 554 23.27 22.43 -36.95
C GLU A 554 22.81 21.95 -38.32
N ILE A 555 22.46 22.91 -39.18
CA ILE A 555 22.08 22.69 -40.57
C ILE A 555 23.35 22.63 -41.41
N SER A 556 23.84 21.42 -41.66
CA SER A 556 25.10 21.20 -42.37
C SER A 556 25.23 19.78 -42.93
N PRO A 557 26.11 19.59 -43.95
CA PRO A 557 26.51 18.26 -44.42
C PRO A 557 27.28 17.43 -43.38
N HIS A 558 27.89 18.08 -42.40
CA HIS A 558 28.62 17.45 -41.30
C HIS A 558 28.76 18.47 -40.15
N PRO A 559 28.52 18.06 -38.89
CA PRO A 559 28.61 18.97 -37.76
C PRO A 559 30.03 19.48 -37.55
N LEU A 560 30.18 20.80 -37.49
CA LEU A 560 31.41 21.49 -37.09
C LEU A 560 31.27 22.22 -35.77
N LEU A 561 30.04 22.56 -35.38
CA LEU A 561 29.72 23.48 -34.29
C LEU A 561 28.98 22.81 -33.13
N THR A 562 28.46 21.59 -33.27
CA THR A 562 27.73 20.92 -32.17
C THR A 562 28.54 20.86 -30.88
N HIS A 563 29.80 20.41 -30.94
CA HIS A 563 30.70 20.41 -29.77
C HIS A 563 30.94 21.83 -29.22
N THR A 564 31.08 22.81 -30.12
CA THR A 564 31.25 24.22 -29.73
C THR A 564 30.02 24.76 -29.01
N ILE A 565 28.82 24.42 -29.49
CA ILE A 565 27.55 24.80 -28.87
C ILE A 565 27.45 24.17 -27.48
N ASP A 566 27.78 22.88 -27.36
CA ASP A 566 27.79 22.17 -26.08
C ASP A 566 28.74 22.84 -25.06
N GLU A 567 29.92 23.25 -25.52
CA GLU A 567 30.90 23.94 -24.68
C GLU A 567 30.44 25.35 -24.25
N ILE A 568 29.74 26.08 -25.12
CA ILE A 568 29.21 27.43 -24.81
C ILE A 568 28.06 27.33 -23.80
N LEU A 569 27.22 26.31 -23.94
CA LEU A 569 25.96 26.17 -23.21
C LEU A 569 26.02 25.16 -22.05
N ASP A 570 27.20 24.73 -21.63
CA ASP A 570 27.41 23.72 -20.56
C ASP A 570 26.61 24.01 -19.27
N ALA A 571 26.41 25.30 -18.95
CA ALA A 571 25.65 25.75 -17.78
C ALA A 571 24.12 25.86 -17.98
N VAL A 572 23.62 25.65 -19.20
CA VAL A 572 22.21 25.84 -19.59
C VAL A 572 21.63 24.51 -20.09
N PRO A 573 20.42 24.09 -19.66
CA PRO A 573 19.78 22.89 -20.21
C PRO A 573 19.49 23.03 -21.72
N HIS A 574 20.28 22.35 -22.53
CA HIS A 574 20.20 22.43 -23.99
C HIS A 574 20.36 21.06 -24.66
N CYS A 575 20.08 21.02 -25.96
CA CYS A 575 20.36 19.88 -26.83
C CYS A 575 20.92 20.37 -28.16
N SER A 576 22.12 19.89 -28.51
CA SER A 576 22.75 20.13 -29.81
C SER A 576 22.52 18.94 -30.74
N ILE A 577 22.02 19.21 -31.94
CA ILE A 577 21.59 18.19 -32.91
C ILE A 577 22.29 18.46 -34.24
N ALA A 578 22.98 17.46 -34.79
CA ALA A 578 23.50 17.54 -36.15
C ALA A 578 22.39 17.28 -37.18
N THR A 579 22.54 17.73 -38.42
CA THR A 579 21.64 17.28 -39.50
C THR A 579 22.18 15.99 -40.13
N LEU A 580 23.37 16.04 -40.74
CA LEU A 580 24.04 14.89 -41.38
C LEU A 580 25.40 14.62 -40.76
N VAL A 581 25.94 13.43 -40.96
CA VAL A 581 27.28 13.03 -40.50
C VAL A 581 28.03 12.37 -41.66
N ARG A 582 29.31 12.72 -41.81
CA ARG A 582 30.18 12.20 -42.85
C ARG A 582 30.27 10.67 -42.78
N ASP A 583 30.32 10.03 -43.96
CA ASP A 583 30.43 8.58 -44.14
C ASP A 583 29.27 7.77 -43.51
N GLY A 584 28.19 8.45 -43.09
CA GLY A 584 26.98 7.86 -42.55
C GLY A 584 25.92 7.59 -43.62
N ASP A 585 24.87 6.89 -43.22
CA ASP A 585 23.66 6.79 -44.02
C ASP A 585 22.83 8.06 -43.84
N ASP A 586 22.91 8.99 -44.80
CA ASP A 586 22.27 10.32 -44.69
C ASP A 586 20.80 10.27 -44.26
N THR A 587 20.02 9.34 -44.82
CA THR A 587 18.58 9.22 -44.54
C THR A 587 18.35 8.70 -43.13
N VAL A 588 19.02 7.62 -42.71
CA VAL A 588 18.87 7.08 -41.34
C VAL A 588 19.36 8.08 -40.30
N VAL A 589 20.50 8.73 -40.56
CA VAL A 589 21.08 9.76 -39.68
C VAL A 589 20.14 10.96 -39.55
N PHE A 590 19.56 11.42 -40.66
CA PHE A 590 18.57 12.48 -40.62
C PHE A 590 17.38 12.08 -39.74
N HIS A 591 16.76 10.91 -39.95
CA HIS A 591 15.62 10.45 -39.15
C HIS A 591 15.98 10.20 -37.67
N GLN A 592 17.20 9.76 -37.36
CA GLN A 592 17.70 9.68 -35.98
C GLN A 592 17.70 11.07 -35.32
N HIS A 593 18.34 12.06 -35.95
CA HIS A 593 18.41 13.42 -35.43
C HIS A 593 17.05 14.11 -35.39
N LEU A 594 16.19 13.80 -36.37
CA LEU A 594 14.81 14.23 -36.42
C LEU A 594 14.02 13.78 -35.19
N ASN A 595 14.22 12.53 -34.77
CA ASN A 595 13.61 11.99 -33.56
C ASN A 595 14.17 12.66 -32.29
N SER A 596 15.48 12.97 -32.24
CA SER A 596 16.09 13.73 -31.14
C SER A 596 15.49 15.14 -30.97
N ALA A 597 15.05 15.77 -32.06
CA ALA A 597 14.39 17.09 -32.03
C ALA A 597 12.95 17.06 -31.50
N HIS A 598 12.38 15.88 -31.26
CA HIS A 598 11.03 15.69 -30.72
C HIS A 598 11.05 14.97 -29.35
N PRO A 599 11.81 15.43 -28.34
CA PRO A 599 12.10 14.63 -27.14
C PRO A 599 10.88 14.42 -26.21
N VAL A 600 9.80 15.16 -26.44
CA VAL A 600 8.58 15.14 -25.60
C VAL A 600 7.52 14.17 -26.12
N SER A 601 7.44 13.98 -27.44
CA SER A 601 6.46 13.08 -28.03
C SER A 601 6.93 12.58 -29.38
N PRO A 602 6.80 11.28 -29.67
CA PRO A 602 7.01 10.77 -31.02
C PRO A 602 6.00 11.40 -31.97
N ARG A 603 6.40 11.55 -33.24
CA ARG A 603 5.51 12.07 -34.28
C ARG A 603 4.32 11.16 -34.51
N ASP A 604 3.19 11.78 -34.79
CA ASP A 604 2.00 11.05 -35.22
C ASP A 604 2.09 10.80 -36.73
N LEU A 605 2.22 9.54 -37.12
CA LEU A 605 2.29 9.14 -38.53
C LEU A 605 0.89 8.80 -39.04
N PRO A 606 0.58 9.08 -40.33
CA PRO A 606 -0.71 8.75 -40.91
C PRO A 606 -1.06 7.27 -40.76
N HIS A 607 -2.34 6.97 -40.53
CA HIS A 607 -2.84 5.64 -40.20
C HIS A 607 -3.74 5.06 -41.30
N PRO A 608 -3.26 4.07 -42.08
CA PRO A 608 -4.16 3.25 -42.89
C PRO A 608 -4.90 2.25 -42.00
N ALA A 609 -6.15 1.91 -42.32
CA ALA A 609 -6.85 0.84 -41.62
C ALA A 609 -6.28 -0.52 -42.05
N GLY A 610 -5.87 -1.37 -41.10
CA GLY A 610 -5.31 -2.69 -41.41
C GLY A 610 -5.09 -3.58 -40.19
N PRO A 611 -4.92 -4.91 -40.37
CA PRO A 611 -4.57 -5.80 -39.28
C PRO A 611 -3.07 -5.69 -38.95
N TYR A 612 -2.74 -5.36 -37.71
CA TYR A 612 -1.36 -5.20 -37.24
C TYR A 612 -0.82 -6.42 -36.49
N PRO A 613 0.50 -6.66 -36.50
CA PRO A 613 1.11 -7.78 -35.80
C PRO A 613 0.84 -7.70 -34.29
N ALA A 614 0.57 -8.87 -33.69
CA ALA A 614 0.43 -8.98 -32.24
C ALA A 614 1.83 -8.94 -31.59
N LEU A 615 2.25 -7.75 -31.17
CA LEU A 615 3.55 -7.56 -30.53
C LEU A 615 3.65 -8.31 -29.19
N PRO A 616 4.87 -8.72 -28.78
CA PRO A 616 5.10 -9.40 -27.51
C PRO A 616 4.79 -8.48 -26.31
N ALA A 617 4.24 -9.06 -25.24
CA ALA A 617 3.90 -8.29 -24.04
C ALA A 617 5.15 -7.70 -23.37
N THR A 618 5.01 -6.52 -22.76
CA THR A 618 6.09 -5.92 -21.97
C THR A 618 6.46 -6.85 -20.82
N PRO A 619 7.74 -7.24 -20.67
CA PRO A 619 8.16 -8.16 -19.61
C PRO A 619 7.96 -7.51 -18.24
N TRP A 620 7.41 -8.25 -17.29
CA TRP A 620 7.30 -7.81 -15.91
C TRP A 620 8.65 -7.95 -15.21
N ARG A 621 9.16 -6.87 -14.64
CA ARG A 621 10.23 -6.95 -13.63
C ARG A 621 9.59 -7.40 -12.32
N HIS A 622 9.66 -8.69 -12.01
CA HIS A 622 9.15 -9.24 -10.76
C HIS A 622 10.08 -8.86 -9.60
N THR A 623 9.63 -7.90 -8.79
CA THR A 623 10.22 -7.57 -7.49
C THR A 623 9.27 -8.01 -6.39
N ARG A 624 9.80 -8.63 -5.33
CA ARG A 624 8.99 -9.18 -4.24
C ARG A 624 8.47 -8.03 -3.37
N HIS A 625 7.16 -7.79 -3.42
CA HIS A 625 6.45 -6.83 -2.56
C HIS A 625 5.31 -7.55 -1.82
N TRP A 626 5.68 -8.51 -0.97
CA TRP A 626 4.72 -9.32 -0.20
C TRP A 626 4.75 -8.91 1.27
N LEU A 627 3.59 -8.92 1.91
CA LEU A 627 3.48 -8.89 3.37
C LEU A 627 3.57 -10.34 3.85
N ASP A 628 4.66 -10.70 4.55
CA ASP A 628 4.89 -12.06 5.05
C ASP A 628 4.02 -12.34 6.28
N LEU A 629 2.72 -12.59 6.05
CA LEU A 629 1.71 -12.85 7.08
C LEU A 629 1.69 -14.32 7.57
N GLU A 630 2.31 -15.25 6.84
CA GLU A 630 2.19 -16.70 7.06
C GLU A 630 2.93 -17.23 8.31
N ASN A 631 3.95 -16.53 8.81
CA ASN A 631 4.74 -17.00 9.97
C ASN A 631 4.07 -16.75 11.33
N ALA A 632 3.08 -15.85 11.42
CA ALA A 632 2.45 -15.49 12.69
C ALA A 632 1.33 -16.45 13.14
N VAL A 633 0.68 -17.15 12.20
CA VAL A 633 -0.49 -17.99 12.48
C VAL A 633 -0.09 -19.42 12.86
N THR A 634 0.96 -19.98 12.25
CA THR A 634 1.47 -21.33 12.53
C THR A 634 2.32 -21.39 13.81
N ALA A 635 2.98 -20.30 14.19
CA ALA A 635 3.75 -20.23 15.45
C ALA A 635 2.87 -20.23 16.71
N ALA A 636 1.58 -19.87 16.59
CA ALA A 636 0.65 -19.78 17.72
C ALA A 636 0.14 -21.15 18.25
N GLU A 637 0.64 -22.27 17.68
CA GLU A 637 0.36 -23.65 18.10
C GLU A 637 1.53 -24.32 18.85
N SER A 638 2.61 -23.60 19.16
CA SER A 638 3.78 -24.15 19.86
C SER A 638 3.51 -24.50 21.33
N ALA A 639 4.23 -25.49 21.86
CA ALA A 639 4.24 -25.81 23.29
C ALA A 639 4.79 -24.62 24.13
N PRO A 640 4.40 -24.50 25.42
CA PRO A 640 5.00 -23.51 26.31
C PRO A 640 6.49 -23.76 26.54
N ALA A 641 7.26 -22.71 26.87
CA ALA A 641 8.65 -22.86 27.28
C ALA A 641 8.78 -23.65 28.61
N PRO A 642 9.88 -24.39 28.84
CA PRO A 642 10.09 -25.12 30.08
C PRO A 642 9.98 -24.21 31.32
N GLY A 643 9.23 -24.64 32.33
CA GLY A 643 9.03 -23.92 33.59
C GLY A 643 7.97 -22.81 33.58
N VAL A 644 7.45 -22.40 32.42
CA VAL A 644 6.49 -21.28 32.29
C VAL A 644 5.38 -21.58 31.28
N LEU A 645 4.35 -20.73 31.23
CA LEU A 645 3.27 -20.82 30.24
C LEU A 645 3.45 -19.87 29.04
N LEU A 646 4.61 -19.24 28.91
CA LEU A 646 4.93 -18.35 27.79
C LEU A 646 5.22 -19.16 26.52
N GLY A 647 4.55 -18.81 25.42
CA GLY A 647 4.76 -19.37 24.09
C GLY A 647 5.17 -18.30 23.08
N THR A 648 4.58 -18.33 21.90
CA THR A 648 4.87 -17.34 20.85
C THR A 648 4.40 -15.95 21.27
N HIS A 649 5.31 -14.98 21.17
CA HIS A 649 5.09 -13.59 21.55
C HIS A 649 4.59 -12.74 20.39
N ILE A 650 3.62 -11.88 20.67
CA ILE A 650 3.03 -10.92 19.74
C ILE A 650 2.93 -9.58 20.48
N ALA A 651 3.61 -8.56 19.96
CA ALA A 651 3.43 -7.17 20.39
C ALA A 651 2.26 -6.54 19.62
N ILE A 652 1.25 -6.08 20.34
CA ILE A 652 0.06 -5.42 19.78
C ILE A 652 0.30 -3.91 19.80
N GLY A 653 0.19 -3.27 18.63
CA GLY A 653 0.39 -1.83 18.44
C GLY A 653 -0.73 -0.96 19.00
N SER A 654 -1.01 -1.08 20.31
CA SER A 654 -1.89 -0.21 21.09
C SER A 654 -1.09 0.81 21.90
N THR A 655 -1.77 1.78 22.50
CA THR A 655 -1.15 2.74 23.45
C THR A 655 -1.91 2.71 24.77
N PRO A 656 -1.34 2.16 25.87
CA PRO A 656 -0.01 1.54 25.96
C PRO A 656 0.11 0.23 25.17
N ALA A 657 1.35 -0.18 24.89
CA ALA A 657 1.64 -1.43 24.18
C ALA A 657 1.14 -2.62 24.99
N VAL A 658 0.46 -3.56 24.32
CA VAL A 658 0.00 -4.81 24.93
C VAL A 658 0.80 -5.96 24.34
N HIS A 659 1.29 -6.84 25.20
CA HIS A 659 2.04 -8.02 24.84
C HIS A 659 1.19 -9.27 25.08
N LEU A 660 1.11 -10.13 24.07
CA LEU A 660 0.39 -11.39 24.10
C LEU A 660 1.38 -12.53 23.88
N TRP A 661 1.39 -13.50 24.79
CA TRP A 661 2.00 -14.82 24.55
C TRP A 661 0.90 -15.85 24.39
N GLN A 662 1.04 -16.70 23.39
CA GLN A 662 0.11 -17.81 23.18
C GLN A 662 0.86 -19.13 23.05
N ALA A 663 0.39 -20.15 23.78
CA ALA A 663 0.92 -21.50 23.75
C ALA A 663 -0.21 -22.54 23.74
N ARG A 664 0.09 -23.73 23.21
CA ARG A 664 -0.76 -24.92 23.33
C ARG A 664 -0.28 -25.79 24.49
N LEU A 665 -0.97 -25.71 25.62
CA LEU A 665 -0.72 -26.55 26.79
C LEU A 665 -1.46 -27.88 26.64
N SER A 666 -0.75 -29.01 26.65
CA SER A 666 -1.36 -30.34 26.58
C SER A 666 -0.74 -31.29 27.60
N PRO A 667 -1.42 -32.41 27.96
CA PRO A 667 -0.87 -33.41 28.86
C PRO A 667 0.48 -33.97 28.40
N GLU A 668 0.71 -34.03 27.08
CA GLU A 668 1.94 -34.57 26.48
C GLU A 668 3.10 -33.55 26.48
N ASN A 669 2.79 -32.25 26.50
CA ASN A 669 3.76 -31.15 26.34
C ASN A 669 3.56 -30.07 27.42
N LYS A 670 3.59 -30.49 28.69
CA LYS A 670 3.45 -29.58 29.84
C LYS A 670 4.82 -29.03 30.27
N PRO A 671 4.90 -27.80 30.83
CA PRO A 671 6.16 -27.13 31.10
C PRO A 671 6.92 -27.65 32.33
N TYR A 672 6.47 -28.74 32.94
CA TYR A 672 7.07 -29.36 34.12
C TYR A 672 7.21 -30.88 33.89
N PRO A 673 8.38 -31.49 34.19
CA PRO A 673 8.69 -32.86 33.78
C PRO A 673 7.92 -33.94 34.56
N GLY A 674 7.55 -33.68 35.81
CA GLY A 674 6.85 -34.63 36.67
C GLY A 674 5.34 -34.50 36.65
N SER A 675 4.65 -34.87 37.73
CA SER A 675 3.19 -34.73 37.86
C SER A 675 2.84 -33.92 39.09
N HIS A 676 1.74 -33.17 39.03
CA HIS A 676 1.24 -32.40 40.15
C HIS A 676 -0.27 -32.59 40.23
N ARG A 677 -0.68 -33.53 41.11
CA ARG A 677 -2.05 -34.02 41.20
C ARG A 677 -2.62 -33.76 42.58
N ASN A 678 -3.65 -32.94 42.63
CA ASN A 678 -4.38 -32.66 43.86
C ASN A 678 -5.68 -33.47 43.84
N ASN A 679 -5.85 -34.39 44.80
CA ASN A 679 -6.95 -35.37 44.83
C ASN A 679 -7.16 -36.09 43.49
N GLY A 680 -6.06 -36.50 42.83
CA GLY A 680 -6.07 -37.22 41.56
C GLY A 680 -6.28 -36.36 40.30
N VAL A 681 -6.42 -35.04 40.41
CA VAL A 681 -6.58 -34.12 39.27
C VAL A 681 -5.27 -33.42 38.95
N GLU A 682 -4.77 -33.56 37.72
CA GLU A 682 -3.54 -32.88 37.26
C GLU A 682 -3.77 -31.37 37.11
N LEU A 683 -3.02 -30.59 37.87
CA LEU A 683 -3.08 -29.12 37.90
C LEU A 683 -1.73 -28.51 37.54
N VAL A 684 -1.74 -27.40 36.80
CA VAL A 684 -0.51 -26.61 36.63
C VAL A 684 -0.05 -26.07 38.00
N PRO A 685 1.21 -26.29 38.40
CA PRO A 685 1.75 -25.84 39.68
C PRO A 685 1.71 -24.31 39.85
N ALA A 686 1.51 -23.85 41.08
CA ALA A 686 1.58 -22.41 41.40
C ALA A 686 2.97 -21.82 41.12
N SER A 687 4.04 -22.60 41.28
CA SER A 687 5.41 -22.23 40.93
C SER A 687 5.56 -21.81 39.46
N VAL A 688 4.97 -22.59 38.54
CA VAL A 688 4.94 -22.30 37.09
C VAL A 688 4.17 -21.01 36.81
N LEU A 689 3.03 -20.82 37.47
CA LEU A 689 2.20 -19.63 37.30
C LEU A 689 2.88 -18.36 37.79
N LEU A 690 3.53 -18.43 38.96
CA LEU A 690 4.28 -17.31 39.56
C LEU A 690 5.51 -16.94 38.73
N GLN A 691 6.28 -17.94 38.26
CA GLN A 691 7.38 -17.70 37.32
C GLN A 691 6.87 -17.07 36.01
N THR A 692 5.75 -17.57 35.47
CA THR A 692 5.17 -17.06 34.22
C THR A 692 4.86 -15.56 34.29
N VAL A 693 4.23 -15.10 35.39
CA VAL A 693 3.87 -13.67 35.50
C VAL A 693 5.06 -12.77 35.77
N SER A 694 6.06 -13.23 36.51
CA SER A 694 7.29 -12.48 36.71
C SER A 694 8.14 -12.38 35.46
N ASP A 695 8.21 -13.44 34.64
CA ASP A 695 8.93 -13.41 33.36
C ASP A 695 8.22 -12.52 32.33
N ALA A 696 6.88 -12.56 32.30
CA ALA A 696 6.09 -11.65 31.47
C ALA A 696 6.27 -10.19 31.90
N ALA A 697 6.24 -9.92 33.21
CA ALA A 697 6.50 -8.59 33.76
C ALA A 697 7.91 -8.09 33.39
N LEU A 698 8.93 -8.95 33.56
CA LEU A 698 10.31 -8.62 33.22
C LEU A 698 10.47 -8.27 31.74
N HIS A 699 9.75 -8.99 30.86
CA HIS A 699 9.79 -8.73 29.43
C HIS A 699 9.15 -7.39 29.05
N VAL A 700 8.03 -7.00 29.68
CA VAL A 700 7.29 -5.77 29.31
C VAL A 700 7.84 -4.52 29.97
N SER A 701 8.23 -4.59 31.25
CA SER A 701 8.59 -3.42 32.06
C SER A 701 10.06 -3.41 32.51
N GLY A 702 10.81 -4.50 32.30
CA GLY A 702 12.12 -4.69 32.90
C GLY A 702 12.08 -5.04 34.39
N GLN A 703 10.90 -5.21 34.98
CA GLN A 703 10.73 -5.54 36.41
C GLN A 703 10.25 -6.99 36.58
N SER A 704 10.96 -7.78 37.39
CA SER A 704 10.53 -9.16 37.74
C SER A 704 9.57 -9.19 38.94
N ALA A 705 9.40 -8.06 39.64
CA ALA A 705 8.57 -7.95 40.83
C ALA A 705 7.09 -7.75 40.46
N VAL A 706 6.23 -8.59 41.01
CA VAL A 706 4.78 -8.50 40.84
C VAL A 706 4.07 -8.57 42.19
N SER A 707 2.98 -7.82 42.32
CA SER A 707 2.16 -7.73 43.53
C SER A 707 0.68 -8.04 43.23
N ASP A 708 -0.13 -8.11 44.29
CA ASP A 708 -1.58 -8.37 44.20
C ASP A 708 -1.90 -9.62 43.37
N ILE A 709 -1.13 -10.69 43.55
CA ILE A 709 -1.30 -11.92 42.78
C ILE A 709 -2.51 -12.66 43.30
N ARG A 710 -3.48 -12.91 42.43
CA ARG A 710 -4.73 -13.60 42.76
C ARG A 710 -4.87 -14.84 41.89
N PHE A 711 -5.01 -15.99 42.54
CA PHE A 711 -5.37 -17.24 41.87
C PHE A 711 -6.90 -17.34 41.84
N GLU A 712 -7.49 -17.22 40.65
CA GLU A 712 -8.95 -17.23 40.48
C GLU A 712 -9.48 -18.65 40.23
N HIS A 713 -8.82 -19.40 39.34
CA HIS A 713 -9.22 -20.74 38.98
C HIS A 713 -7.99 -21.61 38.70
N PRO A 714 -7.94 -22.88 39.12
CA PRO A 714 -6.84 -23.77 38.76
C PRO A 714 -6.86 -24.12 37.26
N ILE A 715 -5.67 -24.30 36.66
CA ILE A 715 -5.56 -24.83 35.29
C ILE A 715 -5.53 -26.36 35.38
N VAL A 716 -6.70 -26.98 35.16
CA VAL A 716 -6.80 -28.45 35.02
C VAL A 716 -6.24 -28.86 33.67
N LEU A 717 -5.39 -29.90 33.66
CA LEU A 717 -4.74 -30.44 32.47
C LEU A 717 -5.24 -31.85 32.13
N ASP A 718 -6.54 -31.96 31.84
CA ASP A 718 -7.20 -33.21 31.39
C ASP A 718 -7.25 -33.36 29.87
N ARG A 719 -7.10 -32.23 29.14
CA ARG A 719 -7.16 -32.14 27.68
C ARG A 719 -6.31 -30.97 27.17
N PRO A 720 -5.99 -30.89 25.87
CA PRO A 720 -5.28 -29.74 25.31
C PRO A 720 -6.05 -28.42 25.48
N ARG A 721 -5.33 -27.36 25.85
CA ARG A 721 -5.84 -26.00 26.06
C ARG A 721 -4.95 -24.99 25.35
N THR A 722 -5.54 -23.94 24.81
CA THR A 722 -4.80 -22.74 24.44
C THR A 722 -4.64 -21.90 25.68
N VAL A 723 -3.41 -21.56 26.04
CA VAL A 723 -3.10 -20.63 27.12
C VAL A 723 -2.66 -19.31 26.51
N GLN A 724 -3.16 -18.21 27.08
CA GLN A 724 -2.76 -16.86 26.75
C GLN A 724 -2.26 -16.16 28.00
N VAL A 725 -1.10 -15.53 27.87
CA VAL A 725 -0.58 -14.58 28.85
C VAL A 725 -0.66 -13.20 28.20
N VAL A 726 -1.37 -12.29 28.83
CA VAL A 726 -1.51 -10.90 28.35
C VAL A 726 -0.90 -9.99 29.39
N ALA A 727 0.02 -9.14 28.97
CA ALA A 727 0.64 -8.14 29.82
C ALA A 727 0.67 -6.77 29.15
N ASP A 728 0.47 -5.73 29.96
CA ASP A 728 0.77 -4.34 29.62
C ASP A 728 1.77 -3.76 30.64
N ALA A 729 1.91 -2.45 30.70
CA ALA A 729 2.85 -1.81 31.64
C ALA A 729 2.48 -1.99 33.12
N GLU A 730 1.23 -2.34 33.44
CA GLU A 730 0.70 -2.36 34.82
C GLU A 730 0.26 -3.75 35.29
N THR A 731 -0.16 -4.62 34.37
CA THR A 731 -0.84 -5.87 34.72
C THR A 731 -0.37 -7.05 33.90
N VAL A 732 -0.44 -8.24 34.50
CA VAL A 732 -0.26 -9.52 33.81
C VAL A 732 -1.44 -10.42 34.13
N THR A 733 -2.03 -11.05 33.10
CA THR A 733 -3.12 -12.02 33.26
C THR A 733 -2.81 -13.32 32.52
N VAL A 734 -3.20 -14.44 33.13
CA VAL A 734 -3.08 -15.78 32.53
C VAL A 734 -4.49 -16.33 32.34
N SER A 735 -4.84 -16.63 31.10
CA SER A 735 -6.14 -17.19 30.72
C SER A 735 -5.97 -18.44 29.87
N SER A 736 -6.94 -19.36 29.92
CA SER A 736 -6.93 -20.51 29.04
C SER A 736 -8.31 -20.90 28.53
N ARG A 737 -8.33 -21.59 27.40
CA ARG A 737 -9.54 -22.13 26.78
C ARG A 737 -9.28 -23.55 26.28
N ALA A 738 -10.23 -24.45 26.46
CA ALA A 738 -10.12 -25.81 25.92
C ALA A 738 -10.05 -25.77 24.39
N VAL A 739 -9.17 -26.59 23.79
CA VAL A 739 -9.14 -26.80 22.34
C VAL A 739 -10.31 -27.72 21.99
N SER A 740 -11.36 -27.17 21.38
CA SER A 740 -12.56 -27.90 20.97
C SER A 740 -13.19 -27.29 19.73
N ASP A 741 -13.96 -28.08 18.99
CA ASP A 741 -14.77 -27.61 17.85
C ASP A 741 -15.98 -26.75 18.28
N ASP A 742 -16.19 -26.53 19.58
CA ASP A 742 -17.25 -25.67 20.09
C ASP A 742 -16.84 -24.18 20.02
N PRO A 743 -17.44 -23.37 19.13
CA PRO A 743 -17.17 -21.94 19.04
C PRO A 743 -17.62 -21.16 20.29
N GLN A 744 -18.39 -21.77 21.20
CA GLN A 744 -18.80 -21.17 22.47
C GLN A 744 -17.85 -21.46 23.64
N ALA A 745 -16.76 -22.21 23.43
CA ALA A 745 -15.75 -22.44 24.46
C ALA A 745 -15.25 -21.09 25.00
N ARG A 746 -15.43 -20.86 26.31
CA ARG A 746 -15.09 -19.58 26.96
C ARG A 746 -13.65 -19.57 27.44
N TRP A 747 -13.03 -18.40 27.39
CA TRP A 747 -11.78 -18.14 28.10
C TRP A 747 -12.04 -18.10 29.60
N VAL A 748 -11.21 -18.81 30.35
CA VAL A 748 -11.20 -18.79 31.81
C VAL A 748 -9.94 -18.08 32.26
N ARG A 749 -10.09 -17.02 33.04
CA ARG A 749 -8.96 -16.34 33.70
C ARG A 749 -8.56 -17.15 34.93
N HIS A 750 -7.27 -17.42 35.03
CA HIS A 750 -6.70 -18.28 36.07
C HIS A 750 -5.92 -17.47 37.10
N LEU A 751 -5.22 -16.43 36.65
CA LEU A 751 -4.39 -15.60 37.49
C LEU A 751 -4.35 -14.16 36.97
N SER A 752 -4.33 -13.20 37.89
CA SER A 752 -4.01 -11.79 37.63
C SER A 752 -2.95 -11.30 38.62
N ALA A 753 -2.05 -10.43 38.16
CA ALA A 753 -1.03 -9.77 38.98
C ALA A 753 -0.80 -8.33 38.50
N ARG A 754 -0.28 -7.47 39.38
CA ARG A 754 0.20 -6.12 39.06
C ARG A 754 1.71 -6.07 38.98
N ILE A 755 2.23 -5.36 38.00
CA ILE A 755 3.66 -5.09 37.84
C ILE A 755 4.01 -3.94 38.78
N THR A 756 5.07 -4.12 39.58
CA THR A 756 5.52 -3.08 40.52
C THR A 756 6.97 -2.70 40.26
N ALA A 757 7.25 -1.39 40.26
CA ALA A 757 8.61 -0.86 40.34
C ALA A 757 9.06 -0.97 41.79
N GLY A 758 9.84 -1.99 42.12
CA GLY A 758 10.24 -2.25 43.50
C GLY A 758 11.45 -1.41 43.92
N ASP A 759 11.31 -0.60 44.97
CA ASP A 759 12.45 -0.07 45.72
C ASP A 759 13.12 -1.22 46.53
N GLU A 760 14.43 -1.19 46.70
CA GLU A 760 15.18 -2.24 47.39
C GLU A 760 14.92 -2.27 48.91
N SER A 761 14.55 -1.12 49.50
CA SER A 761 14.46 -0.92 50.95
C SER A 761 13.28 -1.60 51.64
N ASP A 762 12.19 -1.89 50.91
CA ASP A 762 10.97 -2.47 51.48
C ASP A 762 11.10 -3.97 51.77
N TRP A 763 12.15 -4.63 51.24
CA TRP A 763 12.36 -6.07 51.32
C TRP A 763 13.47 -6.45 52.31
N SER A 764 13.29 -6.08 53.59
CA SER A 764 14.18 -6.53 54.66
C SER A 764 13.98 -8.03 54.92
N PRO A 765 15.04 -8.86 54.94
CA PRO A 765 14.96 -10.23 55.44
C PRO A 765 14.47 -10.18 56.89
N ALA A 766 13.50 -11.01 57.26
CA ALA A 766 13.19 -11.19 58.67
C ALA A 766 14.47 -11.68 59.39
N ASP A 767 14.85 -11.03 60.49
CA ASP A 767 15.99 -11.45 61.32
C ASP A 767 15.89 -12.94 61.64
N SER A 768 16.81 -13.75 61.09
CA SER A 768 16.81 -15.20 61.29
C SER A 768 17.31 -15.54 62.69
N ALA A 769 16.41 -15.55 63.67
CA ALA A 769 16.73 -16.03 65.03
C ALA A 769 17.06 -17.54 65.05
N LEU A 770 16.69 -18.29 63.99
CA LEU A 770 17.19 -19.64 63.72
C LEU A 770 18.62 -19.57 63.18
N SER A 771 19.59 -19.29 64.07
CA SER A 771 20.96 -19.76 63.89
C SER A 771 20.98 -21.30 63.88
N ASN A 772 22.09 -21.94 63.53
CA ASN A 772 22.30 -23.40 63.48
C ASN A 772 22.06 -24.19 64.81
N GLY A 773 21.16 -23.72 65.69
CA GLY A 773 20.77 -24.34 66.95
C GLY A 773 19.76 -25.48 66.79
N HIS A 774 19.82 -26.42 67.73
CA HIS A 774 19.11 -27.70 67.73
C HIS A 774 17.63 -27.63 68.15
N SER A 775 16.97 -26.47 68.08
CA SER A 775 15.58 -26.30 68.51
C SER A 775 14.61 -26.36 67.33
N GLY A 776 13.66 -27.31 67.37
CA GLY A 776 12.65 -27.54 66.33
C GLY A 776 12.54 -29.02 65.96
N THR A 777 11.46 -29.40 65.30
CA THR A 777 11.25 -30.77 64.79
C THR A 777 12.04 -30.94 63.49
N GLU A 778 12.94 -31.91 63.46
CA GLU A 778 13.67 -32.27 62.23
C GLU A 778 12.74 -32.98 61.25
N PHE A 779 12.86 -32.65 59.97
CA PHE A 779 12.21 -33.35 58.88
C PHE A 779 13.18 -33.52 57.70
N ASP A 780 12.97 -34.58 56.93
CA ASP A 780 13.71 -34.88 55.72
C ASP A 780 12.77 -34.94 54.50
N ASP A 781 13.32 -35.24 53.33
CA ASP A 781 12.55 -35.35 52.09
C ASP A 781 11.43 -36.43 52.14
N ALA A 782 11.67 -37.52 52.87
CA ALA A 782 10.70 -38.60 53.04
C ALA A 782 9.51 -38.14 53.88
N ALA A 783 9.76 -37.38 54.95
CA ALA A 783 8.73 -36.76 55.77
C ALA A 783 7.87 -35.78 54.94
N VAL A 784 8.49 -34.88 54.16
CA VAL A 784 7.77 -33.95 53.27
C VAL A 784 6.86 -34.71 52.31
N SER A 785 7.37 -35.78 51.69
CA SER A 785 6.58 -36.63 50.79
C SER A 785 5.38 -37.29 51.47
N ALA A 786 5.58 -37.81 52.69
CA ALA A 786 4.53 -38.50 53.44
C ALA A 786 3.40 -37.55 53.86
N PHE A 787 3.74 -36.34 54.30
CA PHE A 787 2.75 -35.31 54.63
C PHE A 787 1.98 -34.84 53.39
N TRP A 788 2.66 -34.65 52.27
CA TRP A 788 2.03 -34.29 51.01
C TRP A 788 0.99 -35.30 50.54
N LEU A 789 1.34 -36.59 50.58
CA LEU A 789 0.41 -37.68 50.28
C LEU A 789 -0.77 -37.68 51.26
N THR A 790 -0.52 -37.43 52.55
CA THR A 790 -1.56 -37.36 53.59
C THR A 790 -2.51 -36.19 53.35
N TRP A 791 -2.00 -35.05 52.87
CA TRP A 791 -2.81 -33.88 52.49
C TRP A 791 -3.50 -34.03 51.12
N GLY A 792 -3.32 -35.13 50.40
CA GLY A 792 -3.98 -35.35 49.10
C GLY A 792 -3.28 -34.68 47.91
N SER A 793 -2.00 -34.35 48.04
CA SER A 793 -1.13 -33.90 46.93
C SER A 793 -0.20 -35.03 46.48
N GLU A 794 -0.32 -35.44 45.22
CA GLU A 794 0.40 -36.55 44.60
C GLU A 794 1.35 -36.05 43.50
N GLY A 795 2.54 -36.64 43.46
CA GLY A 795 3.55 -36.34 42.45
C GLY A 795 4.38 -35.10 42.77
N ARG A 796 5.53 -34.99 42.10
CA ARG A 796 6.41 -33.82 42.15
C ARG A 796 6.55 -33.26 40.75
N PRO A 797 6.16 -32.00 40.47
CA PRO A 797 6.28 -31.43 39.13
C PRO A 797 7.74 -31.22 38.71
N PHE A 798 8.64 -30.93 39.65
CA PHE A 798 10.07 -30.79 39.43
C PHE A 798 10.88 -31.73 40.33
N GLN A 799 12.10 -32.05 39.91
CA GLN A 799 13.01 -32.90 40.69
C GLN A 799 13.87 -32.05 41.63
N TRP A 800 13.53 -32.10 42.92
CA TRP A 800 14.26 -31.46 44.01
C TRP A 800 14.18 -32.33 45.28
N THR A 801 15.13 -32.14 46.20
CA THR A 801 15.26 -32.92 47.43
C THR A 801 15.52 -32.00 48.62
N VAL A 802 14.89 -32.29 49.77
CA VAL A 802 15.23 -31.69 51.06
C VAL A 802 16.39 -32.46 51.70
N THR A 803 17.56 -31.81 51.80
CA THR A 803 18.76 -32.41 52.42
C THR A 803 18.77 -32.30 53.94
N SER A 804 18.19 -31.22 54.48
CA SER A 804 18.01 -31.01 55.91
C SER A 804 16.85 -30.03 56.14
N GLY A 805 16.04 -30.24 57.18
CA GLY A 805 14.88 -29.39 57.47
C GLY A 805 14.57 -29.34 58.96
N ARG A 806 14.18 -28.16 59.46
CA ARG A 806 13.72 -27.94 60.84
C ARG A 806 12.50 -27.03 60.84
N SER A 807 11.48 -27.40 61.60
CA SER A 807 10.24 -26.63 61.76
C SER A 807 9.95 -26.32 63.23
N THR A 808 9.34 -25.16 63.47
CA THR A 808 8.77 -24.70 64.75
C THR A 808 7.36 -24.15 64.49
N SER A 809 6.58 -23.86 65.53
CA SER A 809 5.17 -23.43 65.40
C SER A 809 4.93 -22.11 64.62
N GLY A 810 5.98 -21.38 64.25
CA GLY A 810 5.87 -20.15 63.46
C GLY A 810 7.01 -19.90 62.46
N GLN A 811 8.01 -20.79 62.39
CA GLN A 811 9.15 -20.65 61.48
C GLN A 811 9.67 -22.00 61.01
N LEU A 812 10.16 -22.06 59.77
CA LEU A 812 10.78 -23.24 59.19
C LEU A 812 12.06 -22.84 58.43
N ARG A 813 13.07 -23.71 58.46
CA ARG A 813 14.26 -23.63 57.62
C ARG A 813 14.58 -24.98 56.98
N ALA A 814 14.90 -25.01 55.70
CA ALA A 814 15.36 -26.23 55.02
C ALA A 814 16.41 -25.94 53.95
N ASP A 815 17.26 -26.92 53.66
CA ASP A 815 18.25 -26.88 52.59
C ASP A 815 17.81 -27.78 51.44
N LEU A 816 17.73 -27.19 50.25
CA LEU A 816 17.16 -27.76 49.04
C LEU A 816 18.23 -27.99 47.97
N THR A 817 18.08 -29.07 47.20
CA THR A 817 18.87 -29.33 45.98
C THR A 817 17.94 -29.63 44.81
N ALA A 818 18.23 -29.13 43.60
CA ALA A 818 17.47 -29.44 42.38
C ALA A 818 18.38 -29.62 41.16
N GLU A 819 18.04 -30.57 40.29
CA GLU A 819 18.87 -30.94 39.12
C GLU A 819 18.44 -30.28 37.80
N GLN A 820 17.17 -29.84 37.67
CA GLN A 820 16.63 -29.28 36.42
C GLN A 820 15.76 -28.03 36.65
N THR A 821 15.93 -27.01 35.80
CA THR A 821 15.19 -25.72 35.80
C THR A 821 15.25 -24.99 37.15
N PRO A 822 16.45 -24.50 37.56
CA PRO A 822 16.75 -24.18 38.96
C PRO A 822 15.78 -23.17 39.60
N THR A 823 15.37 -22.10 38.92
CA THR A 823 14.51 -21.07 39.54
C THR A 823 13.11 -21.58 39.85
N VAL A 824 12.41 -22.15 38.87
CA VAL A 824 11.03 -22.64 39.06
C VAL A 824 11.00 -23.89 39.94
N ALA A 825 12.00 -24.77 39.85
CA ALA A 825 12.11 -25.95 40.71
C ALA A 825 12.38 -25.58 42.17
N MET A 826 13.19 -24.54 42.42
CA MET A 826 13.43 -24.03 43.77
C MET A 826 12.21 -23.32 44.35
N LEU A 827 11.52 -22.52 43.54
CA LEU A 827 10.25 -21.93 43.96
C LEU A 827 9.23 -23.02 44.28
N ASP A 828 9.13 -24.05 43.43
CA ASP A 828 8.28 -25.21 43.66
C ASP A 828 8.59 -25.87 45.01
N ALA A 829 9.84 -26.26 45.24
CA ALA A 829 10.31 -26.83 46.49
C ALA A 829 9.98 -25.94 47.70
N ALA A 830 10.18 -24.63 47.60
CA ALA A 830 9.92 -23.69 48.67
C ALA A 830 8.42 -23.57 48.99
N LEU A 831 7.55 -23.52 47.98
CA LEU A 831 6.09 -23.55 48.17
C LEU A 831 5.63 -24.89 48.76
N HIS A 832 6.32 -25.99 48.44
CA HIS A 832 5.98 -27.31 48.97
C HIS A 832 6.37 -27.45 50.44
N VAL A 833 7.57 -26.99 50.78
CA VAL A 833 8.12 -27.04 52.14
C VAL A 833 7.46 -26.00 53.05
N ALA A 834 7.02 -24.84 52.53
CA ALA A 834 6.38 -23.81 53.35
C ALA A 834 5.10 -24.28 54.06
N ARG A 835 4.39 -25.26 53.51
CA ARG A 835 3.23 -25.88 54.16
C ARG A 835 3.59 -26.58 55.49
N MET A 836 4.84 -27.05 55.64
CA MET A 836 5.34 -27.76 56.82
C MET A 836 5.56 -26.88 58.05
N VAL A 837 5.37 -25.55 57.95
CA VAL A 837 5.37 -24.66 59.13
C VAL A 837 4.15 -24.90 60.03
N ASP A 838 3.10 -25.53 59.50
CA ASP A 838 1.91 -25.95 60.25
C ASP A 838 1.46 -27.33 59.76
N ASP A 839 1.96 -28.41 60.37
CA ASP A 839 1.60 -29.78 59.97
C ASP A 839 0.30 -30.30 60.62
N ALA A 840 -0.36 -29.49 61.46
CA ALA A 840 -1.48 -29.92 62.28
C ALA A 840 -2.80 -30.00 61.51
N ASP A 841 -2.98 -29.19 60.46
CA ASP A 841 -4.18 -29.20 59.63
C ASP A 841 -4.07 -30.27 58.52
N PRO A 842 -4.93 -31.32 58.51
CA PRO A 842 -4.87 -32.39 57.53
C PRO A 842 -5.53 -32.03 56.19
N GLU A 843 -6.14 -30.86 56.03
CA GLU A 843 -6.80 -30.48 54.78
C GLU A 843 -5.80 -30.18 53.65
N LEU A 844 -6.21 -30.48 52.42
CA LEU A 844 -5.46 -30.12 51.21
C LEU A 844 -5.50 -28.60 51.03
N MET A 845 -4.39 -27.91 51.26
CA MET A 845 -4.33 -26.46 51.13
C MET A 845 -3.66 -26.04 49.82
N VAL A 846 -4.21 -25.04 49.13
CA VAL A 846 -3.64 -24.48 47.88
C VAL A 846 -3.39 -22.97 48.00
N PRO A 847 -2.40 -22.42 47.26
CA PRO A 847 -2.21 -20.97 47.15
C PRO A 847 -3.45 -20.25 46.62
N ALA A 848 -3.91 -19.21 47.34
CA ALA A 848 -5.07 -18.39 46.97
C ALA A 848 -4.66 -16.97 46.55
N THR A 849 -3.77 -16.34 47.31
CA THR A 849 -3.23 -15.00 47.02
C THR A 849 -1.77 -14.90 47.43
N VAL A 850 -1.04 -13.99 46.78
CA VAL A 850 0.30 -13.57 47.19
C VAL A 850 0.34 -12.05 47.17
N ASP A 851 0.76 -11.43 48.27
CA ASP A 851 0.86 -9.96 48.34
C ASP A 851 1.90 -9.48 47.33
N ALA A 852 3.07 -10.11 47.30
CA ALA A 852 4.10 -9.85 46.32
C ALA A 852 5.09 -11.01 46.15
N ILE A 853 5.69 -11.11 44.97
CA ILE A 853 6.84 -11.99 44.69
C ILE A 853 7.92 -11.20 43.94
N ARG A 854 9.18 -11.53 44.24
CA ARG A 854 10.34 -10.95 43.58
C ARG A 854 11.34 -12.04 43.24
N PHE A 855 11.82 -12.03 42.00
CA PHE A 855 12.90 -12.88 41.53
C PHE A 855 14.18 -12.06 41.35
N ARG A 856 15.28 -12.54 41.91
CA ARG A 856 16.64 -12.03 41.70
C ARG A 856 17.45 -13.06 40.90
N THR A 857 18.74 -13.19 41.16
CA THR A 857 19.61 -14.19 40.53
C THR A 857 19.35 -15.58 41.10
N ALA A 858 19.13 -16.56 40.22
CA ALA A 858 18.94 -17.95 40.63
C ALA A 858 20.27 -18.62 41.05
N PRO A 859 20.26 -19.60 41.98
CA PRO A 859 21.46 -20.35 42.35
C PRO A 859 22.00 -21.17 41.17
N ALA A 860 23.24 -20.91 40.77
CA ALA A 860 23.86 -21.58 39.61
C ALA A 860 24.19 -23.06 39.86
N ASP A 861 24.36 -23.46 41.12
CA ASP A 861 24.71 -24.81 41.55
C ASP A 861 23.50 -25.67 41.95
N GLY A 862 22.28 -25.12 41.81
CA GLY A 862 21.04 -25.81 42.15
C GLY A 862 20.89 -26.09 43.64
N ARG A 863 21.50 -25.27 44.53
CA ARG A 863 21.38 -25.39 45.99
C ARG A 863 20.83 -24.10 46.60
N ALA A 864 19.84 -24.21 47.48
CA ALA A 864 19.27 -23.05 48.18
C ALA A 864 18.80 -23.40 49.59
N GLY A 865 18.99 -22.48 50.53
CA GLY A 865 18.30 -22.49 51.81
C GLY A 865 16.94 -21.81 51.68
N VAL A 866 15.88 -22.43 52.18
CA VAL A 866 14.55 -21.82 52.30
C VAL A 866 14.30 -21.47 53.76
N THR A 867 13.83 -20.25 54.00
CA THR A 867 13.32 -19.79 55.30
C THR A 867 11.87 -19.38 55.14
N VAL A 868 11.02 -19.85 56.05
CA VAL A 868 9.57 -19.61 56.02
C VAL A 868 9.13 -19.05 57.36
N HIS A 869 8.40 -17.94 57.34
CA HIS A 869 7.84 -17.30 58.53
C HIS A 869 6.32 -17.28 58.42
N ARG A 870 5.63 -17.81 59.44
CA ARG A 870 4.18 -17.72 59.54
C ARG A 870 3.79 -16.34 60.07
N ARG A 871 2.86 -15.66 59.38
CA ARG A 871 2.25 -14.41 59.87
C ARG A 871 1.09 -14.74 60.83
N ASP A 872 0.97 -13.97 61.90
CA ASP A 872 -0.17 -14.09 62.82
C ASP A 872 -1.39 -13.40 62.19
N SER A 873 -2.37 -14.19 61.73
CA SER A 873 -3.50 -13.71 60.93
C SER A 873 -4.83 -13.66 61.68
N GLY A 874 -4.93 -14.16 62.92
CA GLY A 874 -6.14 -14.13 63.77
C GLY A 874 -7.38 -14.91 63.25
N THR A 875 -7.41 -15.23 61.96
CA THR A 875 -8.35 -16.07 61.22
C THR A 875 -7.60 -17.35 60.85
N GLY A 876 -8.17 -18.55 60.99
CA GLY A 876 -7.49 -19.86 60.81
C GLY A 876 -6.92 -20.19 59.41
N GLU A 877 -6.47 -19.19 58.65
CA GLU A 877 -5.81 -19.28 57.36
C GLU A 877 -4.29 -19.23 57.52
N LEU A 878 -3.57 -20.10 56.79
CA LEU A 878 -2.11 -20.14 56.81
C LEU A 878 -1.55 -19.07 55.86
N VAL A 879 -0.94 -18.03 56.43
CA VAL A 879 -0.24 -16.98 55.69
C VAL A 879 1.25 -17.04 56.01
N VAL A 880 2.09 -17.09 54.98
CA VAL A 880 3.54 -17.24 55.14
C VAL A 880 4.33 -16.26 54.27
N ASP A 881 5.49 -15.87 54.77
CA ASP A 881 6.57 -15.26 54.01
C ASP A 881 7.65 -16.30 53.75
N ILE A 882 8.16 -16.36 52.52
CA ILE A 882 9.16 -17.33 52.09
C ILE A 882 10.35 -16.57 51.50
N ALA A 883 11.55 -16.88 51.96
CA ALA A 883 12.79 -16.36 51.42
C ALA A 883 13.70 -17.53 51.02
N LEU A 884 14.20 -17.51 49.79
CA LEU A 884 15.23 -18.44 49.32
C LEU A 884 16.58 -17.72 49.26
N THR A 885 17.61 -18.36 49.81
CA THR A 885 18.98 -17.85 49.79
C THR A 885 19.96 -18.87 49.22
N THR A 886 21.02 -18.42 48.55
CA THR A 886 22.16 -19.26 48.13
C THR A 886 23.04 -19.65 49.32
N GLY A 887 23.97 -20.58 49.13
CA GLY A 887 24.90 -21.04 50.17
C GLY A 887 25.80 -19.94 50.78
N ASP A 888 25.94 -18.79 50.10
CA ASP A 888 26.64 -17.60 50.60
C ASP A 888 25.71 -16.59 51.32
N GLY A 889 24.41 -16.90 51.43
CA GLY A 889 23.41 -16.07 52.10
C GLY A 889 22.70 -15.05 51.20
N THR A 890 22.99 -15.00 49.89
CA THR A 890 22.36 -14.05 48.96
C THR A 890 20.90 -14.44 48.65
N GLY A 891 19.97 -13.48 48.76
CA GLY A 891 18.55 -13.71 48.45
C GLY A 891 18.30 -13.94 46.95
N CYS A 892 17.53 -14.98 46.62
CA CYS A 892 17.21 -15.42 45.27
C CYS A 892 15.75 -15.15 44.91
N ILE A 893 14.83 -15.56 45.78
CA ILE A 893 13.38 -15.42 45.60
C ILE A 893 12.78 -15.01 46.93
N ASP A 894 11.97 -13.95 46.90
CA ASP A 894 11.21 -13.49 48.05
C ASP A 894 9.72 -13.58 47.72
N VAL A 895 8.95 -14.32 48.53
CA VAL A 895 7.49 -14.44 48.44
C VAL A 895 6.89 -13.87 49.72
N ARG A 896 5.98 -12.89 49.59
CA ARG A 896 5.35 -12.23 50.72
C ARG A 896 3.86 -12.48 50.78
N GLY A 897 3.38 -12.77 51.98
CA GLY A 897 1.95 -12.93 52.28
C GLY A 897 1.30 -14.01 51.44
N LEU A 898 2.01 -15.12 51.20
CA LEU A 898 1.43 -16.27 50.52
C LEU A 898 0.36 -16.87 51.42
N ARG A 899 -0.89 -16.78 50.97
CA ARG A 899 -2.05 -17.32 51.67
C ARG A 899 -2.42 -18.68 51.10
N TYR A 900 -2.42 -19.68 51.97
CA TYR A 900 -2.98 -20.99 51.69
C TYR A 900 -4.42 -21.06 52.18
N THR A 901 -5.29 -21.63 51.35
CA THR A 901 -6.70 -21.88 51.70
C THR A 901 -7.03 -23.35 51.53
N ALA A 902 -7.96 -23.86 52.34
CA ALA A 902 -8.42 -25.23 52.26
C ALA A 902 -9.18 -25.47 50.96
N LEU A 903 -8.74 -26.49 50.23
CA LEU A 903 -9.46 -27.05 49.11
C LEU A 903 -10.57 -27.96 49.66
N SER A 904 -11.58 -27.38 50.32
CA SER A 904 -12.78 -28.14 50.69
C SER A 904 -13.36 -28.71 49.38
N ALA A 905 -13.69 -30.01 49.37
CA ALA A 905 -14.34 -30.65 48.23
C ALA A 905 -15.43 -29.71 47.72
N ALA A 906 -15.24 -29.22 46.50
CA ALA A 906 -16.03 -28.16 45.91
C ALA A 906 -17.49 -28.28 46.37
N ARG A 907 -17.98 -27.28 47.12
CA ARG A 907 -19.41 -27.01 47.05
C ARG A 907 -19.69 -26.88 45.55
N PRO A 908 -20.63 -27.65 44.97
CA PRO A 908 -20.95 -27.48 43.58
C PRO A 908 -21.20 -25.99 43.35
N ALA A 909 -20.66 -25.46 42.26
CA ALA A 909 -20.77 -24.07 41.82
C ALA A 909 -22.24 -23.61 41.55
N ASP A 910 -23.20 -24.30 42.15
CA ASP A 910 -24.64 -24.21 41.95
C ASP A 910 -25.37 -23.52 43.11
N ASP A 911 -24.68 -22.99 44.15
CA ASP A 911 -25.33 -22.05 45.06
C ASP A 911 -25.37 -20.66 44.41
N PRO A 912 -26.53 -20.19 43.92
CA PRO A 912 -26.61 -18.92 43.20
C PRO A 912 -26.27 -17.74 44.10
N SER A 913 -26.33 -17.91 45.43
CA SER A 913 -25.94 -16.87 46.38
C SER A 913 -24.44 -16.54 46.33
N SER A 914 -23.59 -17.47 45.88
CA SER A 914 -22.15 -17.26 45.72
C SER A 914 -21.78 -16.35 44.53
N ILE A 915 -22.68 -16.19 43.56
CA ILE A 915 -22.51 -15.30 42.40
C ILE A 915 -23.44 -14.07 42.45
N ALA A 916 -24.41 -14.06 43.37
CA ALA A 916 -25.38 -12.99 43.51
C ALA A 916 -24.77 -11.81 44.29
N HIS A 917 -24.58 -10.70 43.58
CA HIS A 917 -24.14 -9.44 44.16
C HIS A 917 -25.27 -8.43 44.07
N ALA A 918 -25.44 -7.61 45.11
CA ALA A 918 -26.22 -6.39 45.04
C ALA A 918 -25.31 -5.24 44.59
N ILE A 919 -25.90 -4.25 43.94
CA ILE A 919 -25.24 -2.95 43.79
C ILE A 919 -25.50 -2.21 45.11
N ASP A 920 -24.42 -1.87 45.80
CA ASP A 920 -24.47 -1.12 47.04
C ASP A 920 -23.61 0.14 46.93
N TRP A 921 -23.95 1.17 47.71
CA TRP A 921 -23.30 2.48 47.66
C TRP A 921 -22.39 2.63 48.87
N GLN A 922 -21.11 2.39 48.66
CA GLN A 922 -20.08 2.38 49.69
C GLN A 922 -19.33 3.71 49.71
N PRO A 923 -18.80 4.15 50.89
CA PRO A 923 -17.95 5.34 50.98
C PRO A 923 -16.83 5.30 49.95
N TRP A 924 -16.58 6.44 49.29
CA TRP A 924 -15.52 6.56 48.30
C TRP A 924 -14.24 7.09 48.95
N ASP A 925 -13.32 6.18 49.27
CA ASP A 925 -12.01 6.50 49.86
C ASP A 925 -10.96 6.69 48.76
N ALA A 926 -10.95 7.88 48.15
CA ALA A 926 -9.87 8.33 47.29
C ALA A 926 -9.28 9.63 47.85
N ALA A 927 -8.46 9.52 48.90
CA ALA A 927 -7.63 10.64 49.32
C ALA A 927 -6.44 10.76 48.35
N PRO A 928 -6.22 11.91 47.68
CA PRO A 928 -4.99 12.11 46.90
C PRO A 928 -3.79 12.24 47.85
N GLU A 929 -2.68 11.54 47.55
CA GLU A 929 -1.42 11.66 48.31
C GLU A 929 -0.79 13.07 48.19
N ASN A 930 -1.19 13.86 47.19
CA ASN A 930 -0.80 15.27 47.02
C ASN A 930 -1.95 16.06 46.34
N PRO A 931 -2.75 16.85 47.07
CA PRO A 931 -3.83 17.62 46.46
C PRO A 931 -3.28 18.76 45.61
N ALA A 932 -3.63 18.80 44.32
CA ALA A 932 -3.35 19.96 43.47
C ALA A 932 -4.12 21.21 43.95
N GLU A 933 -3.55 22.39 43.73
CA GLU A 933 -4.22 23.69 43.94
C GLU A 933 -5.49 23.78 43.03
N PRO A 934 -6.55 24.51 43.43
CA PRO A 934 -7.71 24.75 42.57
C PRO A 934 -7.30 25.33 41.20
N GLY A 935 -7.80 24.73 40.12
CA GLY A 935 -7.45 25.07 38.74
C GLY A 935 -8.45 26.00 38.05
N THR A 936 -8.35 26.09 36.72
CA THR A 936 -9.34 26.79 35.88
C THR A 936 -10.53 25.88 35.58
N LEU A 937 -11.76 26.38 35.75
CA LEU A 937 -12.98 25.61 35.44
C LEU A 937 -14.03 26.41 34.67
N THR A 938 -14.91 25.67 33.98
CA THR A 938 -16.13 26.20 33.36
C THR A 938 -17.34 25.43 33.87
N VAL A 939 -18.37 26.14 34.38
CA VAL A 939 -19.69 25.55 34.69
C VAL A 939 -20.68 25.86 33.58
N ILE A 940 -21.16 24.82 32.89
CA ILE A 940 -22.10 24.88 31.78
C ILE A 940 -23.52 24.62 32.29
N GLY A 941 -24.41 25.55 31.99
CA GLY A 941 -25.82 25.54 32.39
C GLY A 941 -26.27 26.92 32.86
N ASP A 942 -27.54 27.25 32.57
CA ASP A 942 -28.15 28.56 32.88
C ASP A 942 -29.19 28.49 34.01
N SER A 943 -29.36 27.31 34.61
CA SER A 943 -30.27 27.13 35.74
C SER A 943 -29.77 27.84 37.00
N ALA A 944 -30.69 28.18 37.91
CA ALA A 944 -30.34 28.75 39.22
C ALA A 944 -29.33 27.87 39.99
N ALA A 945 -29.36 26.56 39.78
CA ALA A 945 -28.43 25.61 40.36
C ALA A 945 -27.03 25.64 39.72
N ALA A 946 -26.95 25.85 38.41
CA ALA A 946 -25.67 26.05 37.73
C ALA A 946 -25.00 27.35 38.21
N THR A 947 -25.77 28.41 38.40
CA THR A 947 -25.30 29.67 38.99
C THR A 947 -24.84 29.49 40.44
N GLY A 948 -25.65 28.85 41.29
CA GLY A 948 -25.27 28.58 42.68
C GLY A 948 -24.02 27.70 42.82
N LEU A 949 -23.88 26.68 41.96
CA LEU A 949 -22.68 25.83 41.95
C LEU A 949 -21.43 26.59 41.47
N ARG A 950 -21.59 27.47 40.46
CA ARG A 950 -20.51 28.33 39.97
C ARG A 950 -19.99 29.23 41.09
N ASP A 951 -20.88 29.92 41.79
CA ASP A 951 -20.52 30.82 42.89
C ASP A 951 -19.84 30.07 44.03
N ALA A 952 -20.34 28.88 44.38
CA ALA A 952 -19.79 28.06 45.45
C ALA A 952 -18.40 27.47 45.11
N LEU A 953 -18.16 27.06 43.87
CA LEU A 953 -16.85 26.56 43.42
C LEU A 953 -15.82 27.69 43.29
N THR A 954 -16.24 28.90 42.90
CA THR A 954 -15.38 30.10 42.93
C THR A 954 -15.02 30.48 44.36
N ALA A 955 -15.96 30.44 45.30
CA ALA A 955 -15.67 30.65 46.73
C ALA A 955 -14.72 29.59 47.30
N ALA A 956 -14.70 28.38 46.75
CA ALA A 956 -13.78 27.30 47.10
C ALA A 956 -12.40 27.39 46.40
N GLY A 957 -12.13 28.48 45.66
CA GLY A 957 -10.81 28.83 45.11
C GLY A 957 -10.61 28.59 43.61
N HIS A 958 -11.58 28.03 42.88
CA HIS A 958 -11.42 27.77 41.44
C HIS A 958 -11.57 29.05 40.60
N GLN A 959 -10.76 29.20 39.55
CA GLN A 959 -10.82 30.34 38.64
C GLN A 959 -11.77 30.06 37.46
N ALA A 960 -12.73 30.96 37.24
CA ALA A 960 -13.63 30.85 36.09
C ALA A 960 -12.86 31.13 34.79
N ALA A 961 -12.90 30.19 33.85
CA ALA A 961 -12.28 30.32 32.53
C ALA A 961 -13.29 29.98 31.41
N GLY A 962 -12.94 30.37 30.18
CA GLY A 962 -13.67 29.94 28.99
C GLY A 962 -13.46 28.45 28.68
N LEU A 963 -14.37 27.86 27.91
CA LEU A 963 -14.33 26.43 27.56
C LEU A 963 -13.00 25.98 26.93
N ALA A 964 -12.29 26.88 26.24
CA ALA A 964 -11.01 26.62 25.60
C ALA A 964 -9.80 26.62 26.55
N GLU A 965 -9.95 27.11 27.79
CA GLU A 965 -8.86 27.32 28.76
C GLU A 965 -9.10 26.60 30.10
N ALA A 966 -10.32 26.12 30.33
CA ALA A 966 -10.65 25.33 31.51
C ALA A 966 -9.93 23.98 31.53
N GLN A 967 -9.43 23.61 32.71
CA GLN A 967 -8.87 22.29 33.05
C GLN A 967 -9.96 21.30 33.46
N ALA A 968 -11.07 21.78 34.03
CA ALA A 968 -12.26 21.00 34.34
C ALA A 968 -13.53 21.68 33.79
N VAL A 969 -14.43 20.88 33.23
CA VAL A 969 -15.72 21.35 32.71
C VAL A 969 -16.82 20.66 33.49
N VAL A 970 -17.73 21.42 34.08
CA VAL A 970 -18.84 20.91 34.90
C VAL A 970 -20.15 21.21 34.17
N TYR A 971 -20.81 20.19 33.65
CA TYR A 971 -22.14 20.31 33.05
C TYR A 971 -23.22 20.04 34.10
N VAL A 972 -24.10 21.00 34.35
CA VAL A 972 -25.18 20.89 35.33
C VAL A 972 -26.50 20.67 34.61
N ALA A 973 -27.10 19.50 34.81
CA ALA A 973 -28.32 19.11 34.11
C ALA A 973 -29.53 20.00 34.52
N ASP A 974 -30.22 20.53 33.52
CA ASP A 974 -31.48 21.26 33.68
C ASP A 974 -32.68 20.39 33.24
N PRO A 975 -33.56 19.96 34.18
CA PRO A 975 -34.71 19.13 33.85
C PRO A 975 -35.84 19.86 33.08
N GLY A 976 -35.62 21.12 32.71
CA GLY A 976 -36.48 21.89 31.81
C GLY A 976 -37.79 22.36 32.44
N PRO A 977 -38.59 23.18 31.73
CA PRO A 977 -39.86 23.68 32.23
C PRO A 977 -40.92 22.58 32.33
N ALA A 978 -41.92 22.77 33.19
CA ALA A 978 -42.99 21.81 33.50
C ALA A 978 -43.91 21.43 32.31
N GLY A 979 -43.65 21.92 31.10
CA GLY A 979 -44.40 21.61 29.87
C GLY A 979 -43.60 20.82 28.81
N GLU A 980 -42.30 20.60 29.00
CA GLU A 980 -41.48 19.77 28.10
C GLU A 980 -41.81 18.28 28.32
N SER A 981 -41.89 17.47 27.25
CA SER A 981 -42.09 16.03 27.38
C SER A 981 -40.82 15.35 27.91
N ASP A 982 -40.95 14.20 28.59
CA ASP A 982 -39.79 13.50 29.15
C ASP A 982 -38.80 13.03 28.08
N LEU A 983 -39.30 12.71 26.89
CA LEU A 983 -38.47 12.32 25.76
C LEU A 983 -37.69 13.51 25.20
N ASP A 984 -38.35 14.66 25.04
CA ASP A 984 -37.69 15.87 24.53
C ASP A 984 -36.61 16.36 25.51
N CYS A 985 -36.90 16.34 26.82
CA CYS A 985 -35.93 16.66 27.85
C CYS A 985 -34.72 15.70 27.82
N ALA A 986 -34.95 14.40 27.67
CA ALA A 986 -33.86 13.41 27.58
C ALA A 986 -33.04 13.57 26.29
N SER A 987 -33.69 13.84 25.15
CA SER A 987 -33.02 14.11 23.88
C SER A 987 -32.19 15.38 23.92
N ARG A 988 -32.70 16.45 24.55
CA ARG A 988 -31.98 17.71 24.73
C ARG A 988 -30.75 17.53 25.63
N LEU A 989 -30.91 16.98 26.84
CA LEU A 989 -29.80 16.73 27.76
C LEU A 989 -28.72 15.84 27.13
N ALA A 990 -29.13 14.82 26.38
CA ALA A 990 -28.19 13.95 25.67
C ALA A 990 -27.49 14.65 24.50
N GLY A 991 -28.21 15.50 23.75
CA GLY A 991 -27.62 16.31 22.69
C GLY A 991 -26.59 17.30 23.22
N GLU A 992 -26.92 18.05 24.27
CA GLU A 992 -26.03 19.03 24.90
C GLU A 992 -24.71 18.39 25.38
N VAL A 993 -24.78 17.23 26.06
CA VAL A 993 -23.58 16.52 26.52
C VAL A 993 -22.80 15.91 25.34
N ALA A 994 -23.46 15.39 24.31
CA ALA A 994 -22.79 14.83 23.13
C ALA A 994 -22.05 15.92 22.33
N GLU A 995 -22.66 17.08 22.14
CA GLU A 995 -22.03 18.25 21.51
C GLU A 995 -20.84 18.74 22.33
N LEU A 996 -20.97 18.78 23.65
CA LEU A 996 -19.88 19.16 24.54
C LEU A 996 -18.70 18.19 24.45
N VAL A 997 -18.95 16.88 24.47
CA VAL A 997 -17.90 15.86 24.28
C VAL A 997 -17.22 16.02 22.92
N ALA A 998 -17.99 16.24 21.85
CA ALA A 998 -17.45 16.45 20.51
C ALA A 998 -16.56 17.70 20.43
N ALA A 999 -16.97 18.80 21.07
CA ALA A 999 -16.18 20.03 21.13
C ALA A 999 -14.89 19.87 21.95
N LEU A 1000 -14.96 19.17 23.08
CA LEU A 1000 -13.79 18.94 23.94
C LEU A 1000 -12.79 17.95 23.33
N ALA A 1001 -13.26 16.96 22.58
CA ALA A 1001 -12.42 15.98 21.90
C ALA A 1001 -11.59 16.58 20.75
N GLN A 1002 -12.00 17.72 20.20
CA GLN A 1002 -11.30 18.42 19.12
C GLN A 1002 -10.19 19.38 19.59
N ARG A 1003 -9.90 19.44 20.90
CA ARG A 1003 -8.85 20.32 21.44
C ARG A 1003 -7.47 19.67 21.27
N ASP A 1004 -6.53 20.44 20.71
CA ASP A 1004 -5.13 20.02 20.49
C ASP A 1004 -4.27 19.97 21.77
N THR A 1005 -4.76 20.52 22.90
CA THR A 1005 -4.07 20.56 24.21
C THR A 1005 -4.55 19.44 25.15
N ARG A 1006 -3.97 19.30 26.36
CA ARG A 1006 -4.42 18.29 27.35
C ARG A 1006 -5.94 18.39 27.55
N PRO A 1007 -6.73 17.33 27.27
CA PRO A 1007 -8.18 17.38 27.31
C PRO A 1007 -8.68 17.64 28.75
N PRO A 1008 -9.67 18.52 28.97
CA PRO A 1008 -10.18 18.78 30.30
C PRO A 1008 -11.03 17.63 30.84
N ALA A 1009 -11.10 17.50 32.17
CA ALA A 1009 -12.00 16.55 32.80
C ALA A 1009 -13.45 17.06 32.75
N LEU A 1010 -14.32 16.35 32.02
CA LEU A 1010 -15.76 16.60 31.97
C LEU A 1010 -16.47 15.91 33.14
N TRP A 1011 -17.15 16.70 33.96
CA TRP A 1011 -17.97 16.29 35.06
C TRP A 1011 -19.44 16.58 34.78
N ILE A 1012 -20.30 15.58 34.97
CA ILE A 1012 -21.74 15.71 34.82
C ILE A 1012 -22.36 15.78 36.21
N VAL A 1013 -23.20 16.78 36.45
CA VAL A 1013 -23.90 16.96 37.72
C VAL A 1013 -25.39 16.76 37.51
N THR A 1014 -25.96 15.80 38.24
CA THR A 1014 -27.41 15.59 38.33
C THR A 1014 -27.91 15.85 39.74
N ARG A 1015 -29.23 16.00 39.91
CA ARG A 1015 -29.83 16.30 41.21
C ARG A 1015 -31.01 15.38 41.52
N GLY A 1016 -30.91 14.67 42.65
CA GLY A 1016 -31.95 13.80 43.21
C GLY A 1016 -32.28 12.59 42.35
N VAL A 1017 -31.43 12.24 41.38
CA VAL A 1017 -31.65 11.09 40.48
C VAL A 1017 -31.54 9.81 41.29
N TYR A 1018 -30.59 9.76 42.22
CA TYR A 1018 -30.33 8.59 43.04
C TYR A 1018 -31.56 8.11 43.82
N GLU A 1019 -32.31 9.01 44.46
CA GLU A 1019 -33.54 8.68 45.20
C GLU A 1019 -34.82 8.74 44.35
N ALA A 1020 -34.72 9.11 43.07
CA ALA A 1020 -35.87 9.54 42.28
C ALA A 1020 -36.72 10.60 43.02
N ALA A 1021 -36.05 11.61 43.59
CA ALA A 1021 -36.63 12.58 44.54
C ALA A 1021 -37.80 13.40 43.96
N SER A 1022 -37.88 13.55 42.64
CA SER A 1022 -39.00 14.20 41.94
C SER A 1022 -39.08 13.75 40.48
N HIS A 1023 -40.19 14.05 39.82
CA HIS A 1023 -40.33 13.82 38.38
C HIS A 1023 -39.23 14.54 37.56
N ALA A 1024 -38.87 15.76 37.99
CA ALA A 1024 -37.78 16.54 37.39
C ALA A 1024 -36.40 15.88 37.62
N ALA A 1025 -36.19 15.20 38.74
CA ALA A 1025 -34.97 14.43 38.97
C ALA A 1025 -34.85 13.25 38.00
N VAL A 1026 -35.92 12.46 37.85
CA VAL A 1026 -35.93 11.26 36.98
C VAL A 1026 -35.60 11.58 35.52
N ARG A 1027 -35.97 12.77 35.04
CA ARG A 1027 -35.65 13.26 33.67
C ARG A 1027 -34.15 13.33 33.37
N GLN A 1028 -33.30 13.49 34.39
CA GLN A 1028 -31.85 13.58 34.23
C GLN A 1028 -31.18 12.20 34.14
N SER A 1029 -31.91 11.10 34.36
CA SER A 1029 -31.33 9.75 34.50
C SER A 1029 -30.67 9.21 33.22
N CYS A 1030 -31.00 9.75 32.04
CA CYS A 1030 -30.32 9.39 30.78
C CYS A 1030 -28.82 9.71 30.83
N LEU A 1031 -28.42 10.73 31.59
CA LEU A 1031 -27.04 11.16 31.72
C LEU A 1031 -26.17 10.17 32.50
N TRP A 1032 -26.76 9.35 33.39
CA TRP A 1032 -26.06 8.27 34.08
C TRP A 1032 -25.60 7.18 33.10
N GLY A 1033 -26.43 6.88 32.09
CA GLY A 1033 -26.03 6.01 30.98
C GLY A 1033 -24.94 6.63 30.11
N MET A 1034 -25.07 7.91 29.78
CA MET A 1034 -24.06 8.61 28.97
C MET A 1034 -22.71 8.74 29.66
N ALA A 1035 -22.67 8.98 30.97
CA ALA A 1035 -21.41 9.00 31.73
C ALA A 1035 -20.65 7.67 31.59
N GLY A 1036 -21.37 6.54 31.58
CA GLY A 1036 -20.80 5.23 31.30
C GLY A 1036 -20.23 5.08 29.89
N VAL A 1037 -20.89 5.66 28.88
CA VAL A 1037 -20.43 5.65 27.48
C VAL A 1037 -19.20 6.54 27.30
N ILE A 1038 -19.22 7.76 27.84
CA ILE A 1038 -18.08 8.69 27.78
C ILE A 1038 -16.85 8.05 28.43
N ARG A 1039 -17.01 7.35 29.55
CA ARG A 1039 -15.92 6.60 30.18
C ARG A 1039 -15.32 5.52 29.27
N ALA A 1040 -16.14 4.85 28.48
CA ALA A 1040 -15.71 3.76 27.62
C ALA A 1040 -15.09 4.26 26.30
N GLU A 1041 -15.68 5.29 25.68
CA GLU A 1041 -15.29 5.77 24.34
C GLU A 1041 -14.33 6.96 24.38
N GLN A 1042 -14.36 7.76 25.44
CA GLN A 1042 -13.51 8.96 25.62
C GLN A 1042 -12.93 9.02 27.04
N PRO A 1043 -12.17 8.00 27.50
CA PRO A 1043 -11.67 7.90 28.88
C PRO A 1043 -10.79 9.07 29.31
N GLN A 1044 -10.17 9.77 28.36
CA GLN A 1044 -9.35 10.96 28.56
C GLN A 1044 -10.17 12.22 28.90
N LEU A 1045 -11.46 12.26 28.55
CA LEU A 1045 -12.38 13.35 28.89
C LEU A 1045 -13.19 13.05 30.16
N CYS A 1046 -13.19 11.82 30.65
CA CYS A 1046 -14.08 11.39 31.74
C CYS A 1046 -13.58 11.88 33.11
N GLY A 1047 -14.20 12.95 33.64
CA GLY A 1047 -14.08 13.33 35.05
C GLY A 1047 -14.94 12.43 35.94
N GLY A 1048 -16.22 12.29 35.61
CA GLY A 1048 -17.19 11.43 36.31
C GLY A 1048 -18.59 12.03 36.32
N LEU A 1049 -19.56 11.34 36.92
CA LEU A 1049 -20.88 11.90 37.22
C LEU A 1049 -21.05 12.00 38.73
N VAL A 1050 -21.56 13.13 39.21
CA VAL A 1050 -21.93 13.31 40.63
C VAL A 1050 -23.40 13.69 40.73
N ASP A 1051 -24.18 12.89 41.46
CA ASP A 1051 -25.56 13.24 41.79
C ASP A 1051 -25.63 13.90 43.17
N LEU A 1052 -26.21 15.09 43.22
CA LEU A 1052 -26.41 15.89 44.43
C LEU A 1052 -27.82 15.67 45.00
N ALA A 1053 -28.03 16.04 46.27
CA ALA A 1053 -29.37 16.07 46.83
C ALA A 1053 -30.27 17.08 46.09
N ALA A 1054 -31.59 16.93 46.21
CA ALA A 1054 -32.54 17.85 45.58
C ALA A 1054 -32.56 19.27 46.19
N ALA A 1055 -32.00 19.43 47.40
CA ALA A 1055 -31.83 20.72 48.07
C ALA A 1055 -30.68 21.55 47.45
N ASP A 1056 -30.63 22.85 47.75
CA ASP A 1056 -29.55 23.73 47.30
C ASP A 1056 -28.19 23.29 47.86
N VAL A 1057 -27.13 23.50 47.07
CA VAL A 1057 -25.75 23.10 47.40
C VAL A 1057 -25.27 23.89 48.61
N SER A 1058 -24.91 23.22 49.71
CA SER A 1058 -24.33 23.89 50.87
C SER A 1058 -22.85 24.22 50.65
N ALA A 1059 -22.30 25.15 51.46
CA ALA A 1059 -20.86 25.45 51.41
C ALA A 1059 -19.98 24.23 51.71
N GLY A 1060 -20.48 23.28 52.53
CA GLY A 1060 -19.80 22.01 52.80
C GLY A 1060 -19.78 21.08 51.59
N ASP A 1061 -20.88 21.00 50.85
CA ASP A 1061 -20.97 20.18 49.62
C ASP A 1061 -20.04 20.72 48.53
N ALA A 1062 -19.93 22.05 48.41
CA ALA A 1062 -19.03 22.70 47.47
C ALA A 1062 -17.54 22.43 47.77
N ALA A 1063 -17.15 22.38 49.04
CA ALA A 1063 -15.79 22.03 49.45
C ALA A 1063 -15.45 20.58 49.09
N VAL A 1064 -16.40 19.66 49.31
CA VAL A 1064 -16.25 18.24 48.95
C VAL A 1064 -16.16 18.08 47.43
N LEU A 1065 -17.07 18.70 46.67
CA LEU A 1065 -17.04 18.72 45.20
C LEU A 1065 -15.73 19.28 44.64
N SER A 1066 -15.23 20.38 45.21
CA SER A 1066 -13.94 20.98 44.85
C SER A 1066 -12.77 20.00 44.99
N GLY A 1067 -12.82 19.09 45.97
CA GLY A 1067 -11.83 18.02 46.14
C GLY A 1067 -11.91 16.96 45.03
N ILE A 1068 -13.12 16.51 44.68
CA ILE A 1068 -13.33 15.49 43.64
C ILE A 1068 -12.94 16.03 42.26
N LEU A 1069 -13.29 17.28 41.93
CA LEU A 1069 -13.02 17.86 40.62
C LEU A 1069 -11.51 17.89 40.26
N ARG A 1070 -10.62 17.78 41.26
CA ARG A 1070 -9.16 17.71 41.11
C ARG A 1070 -8.65 16.31 40.77
N THR A 1071 -9.46 15.28 40.98
CA THR A 1071 -9.11 13.87 40.77
C THR A 1071 -10.22 13.18 39.97
N PRO A 1072 -10.01 12.88 38.67
CA PRO A 1072 -11.01 12.19 37.86
C PRO A 1072 -11.42 10.87 38.52
N ALA A 1073 -12.65 10.80 39.00
CA ALA A 1073 -13.18 9.60 39.66
C ALA A 1073 -13.51 8.50 38.65
N LYS A 1074 -13.75 8.87 37.38
CA LYS A 1074 -14.11 7.97 36.27
C LYS A 1074 -15.23 6.99 36.66
N SER A 1075 -16.16 7.47 37.47
CA SER A 1075 -17.26 6.67 38.03
C SER A 1075 -18.51 7.53 38.23
N ILE A 1076 -19.60 6.88 38.64
CA ILE A 1076 -20.83 7.53 39.10
C ILE A 1076 -20.76 7.62 40.62
N LEU A 1077 -20.88 8.83 41.13
CA LEU A 1077 -20.80 9.18 42.53
C LEU A 1077 -22.13 9.80 43.00
N VAL A 1078 -22.44 9.62 44.27
CA VAL A 1078 -23.53 10.33 44.95
C VAL A 1078 -22.95 11.08 46.14
N LEU A 1079 -23.29 12.36 46.28
CA LEU A 1079 -22.89 13.17 47.44
C LEU A 1079 -24.09 13.35 48.36
N ARG A 1080 -24.05 12.77 49.57
CA ARG A 1080 -25.10 12.86 50.58
C ARG A 1080 -24.51 13.10 51.95
N ASP A 1081 -25.09 14.03 52.71
CA ASP A 1081 -24.66 14.36 54.07
C ASP A 1081 -23.15 14.65 54.20
N GLY A 1082 -22.56 15.31 53.19
CA GLY A 1082 -21.12 15.61 53.12
C GLY A 1082 -20.22 14.40 52.80
N GLN A 1083 -20.79 13.24 52.46
CA GLN A 1083 -20.06 12.02 52.10
C GLN A 1083 -20.28 11.63 50.64
N ILE A 1084 -19.19 11.23 49.99
CA ILE A 1084 -19.22 10.69 48.63
C ILE A 1084 -19.36 9.18 48.72
N ARG A 1085 -20.29 8.62 47.96
CA ARG A 1085 -20.44 7.18 47.79
C ARG A 1085 -20.32 6.78 46.33
N SER A 1086 -19.79 5.59 46.09
CA SER A 1086 -19.66 5.01 44.75
C SER A 1086 -20.29 3.61 44.72
N THR A 1087 -20.66 3.16 43.53
CA THR A 1087 -21.25 1.82 43.35
C THR A 1087 -20.20 0.73 43.51
N ALA A 1088 -20.46 -0.23 44.40
CA ALA A 1088 -19.69 -1.47 44.53
C ALA A 1088 -20.62 -2.68 44.42
N PHE A 1089 -20.08 -3.81 43.95
CA PHE A 1089 -20.78 -5.08 44.02
C PHE A 1089 -20.51 -5.71 45.38
N THR A 1090 -21.54 -5.79 46.23
CA THR A 1090 -21.43 -6.46 47.53
C THR A 1090 -22.15 -7.82 47.47
N PRO A 1091 -21.54 -8.89 48.01
CA PRO A 1091 -22.22 -10.19 48.08
C PRO A 1091 -23.53 -10.08 48.85
N ILE A 1092 -24.61 -10.62 48.29
CA ILE A 1092 -25.90 -10.64 48.99
C ILE A 1092 -25.77 -11.58 50.19
N SER A 1093 -25.78 -11.01 51.39
CA SER A 1093 -25.63 -11.74 52.64
C SER A 1093 -27.00 -11.88 53.32
N GLY A 1094 -27.57 -13.08 53.30
CA GLY A 1094 -28.86 -13.40 53.93
C GLY A 1094 -29.41 -14.75 53.50
N PRO A 1095 -30.29 -15.39 54.28
CA PRO A 1095 -30.94 -16.63 53.88
C PRO A 1095 -31.81 -16.38 52.65
N ALA A 1096 -31.72 -17.26 51.64
CA ALA A 1096 -32.53 -17.17 50.43
C ALA A 1096 -34.03 -17.14 50.80
N GLN A 1097 -34.71 -16.02 50.56
CA GLN A 1097 -36.17 -15.96 50.67
C GLN A 1097 -36.76 -16.83 49.56
N ARG A 1098 -37.27 -18.01 49.95
CA ARG A 1098 -37.97 -18.95 49.06
C ARG A 1098 -39.48 -18.72 49.07
N GLU A 1099 -39.92 -17.47 49.15
CA GLU A 1099 -41.34 -17.19 48.93
C GLU A 1099 -41.65 -17.35 47.44
N PRO A 1100 -42.70 -18.11 47.06
CA PRO A 1100 -43.10 -18.21 45.67
C PRO A 1100 -43.59 -16.85 45.20
N THR A 1101 -42.81 -16.18 44.35
CA THR A 1101 -43.26 -14.96 43.67
C THR A 1101 -44.46 -15.31 42.77
N VAL A 1102 -45.67 -14.96 43.20
CA VAL A 1102 -46.88 -15.07 42.39
C VAL A 1102 -47.05 -13.77 41.60
N CYS A 1103 -47.05 -13.85 40.29
CA CYS A 1103 -47.25 -12.69 39.45
C CYS A 1103 -48.74 -12.34 39.40
N GLN A 1104 -49.05 -11.06 39.59
CA GLN A 1104 -50.39 -10.50 39.45
C GLN A 1104 -50.83 -10.58 37.97
N PRO A 1105 -52.00 -11.18 37.67
CA PRO A 1105 -52.47 -11.37 36.29
C PRO A 1105 -52.68 -10.07 35.49
N ASP A 1106 -52.91 -8.96 36.18
CA ASP A 1106 -53.13 -7.61 35.66
C ASP A 1106 -51.86 -6.72 35.71
N GLY A 1107 -50.83 -7.16 36.43
CA GLY A 1107 -49.53 -6.51 36.54
C GLY A 1107 -48.75 -6.51 35.23
N THR A 1108 -48.02 -5.42 34.97
CA THR A 1108 -47.09 -5.34 33.83
C THR A 1108 -45.65 -5.46 34.32
N TYR A 1109 -44.93 -6.45 33.80
CA TYR A 1109 -43.57 -6.77 34.21
C TYR A 1109 -42.59 -6.34 33.11
N LEU A 1110 -41.65 -5.46 33.46
CA LEU A 1110 -40.62 -4.98 32.53
C LEU A 1110 -39.35 -5.84 32.64
N ILE A 1111 -38.92 -6.43 31.53
CA ILE A 1111 -37.66 -7.17 31.41
C ILE A 1111 -36.70 -6.35 30.54
N THR A 1112 -35.68 -5.79 31.17
CA THR A 1112 -34.58 -5.10 30.48
C THR A 1112 -33.58 -6.14 29.97
N GLY A 1113 -33.18 -6.05 28.70
CA GLY A 1113 -32.42 -7.11 28.01
C GLY A 1113 -33.24 -8.33 27.58
N GLY A 1114 -34.58 -8.20 27.53
CA GLY A 1114 -35.54 -9.31 27.38
C GLY A 1114 -35.47 -10.13 26.08
N MET A 1115 -34.60 -9.78 25.13
CA MET A 1115 -34.35 -10.56 23.90
C MET A 1115 -33.03 -11.37 23.95
N GLY A 1116 -32.20 -11.20 24.99
CA GLY A 1116 -31.06 -12.07 25.25
C GLY A 1116 -31.49 -13.41 25.88
N ALA A 1117 -30.59 -14.40 25.87
CA ALA A 1117 -30.89 -15.76 26.36
C ALA A 1117 -31.46 -15.77 27.80
N LEU A 1118 -30.87 -15.00 28.71
CA LEU A 1118 -31.36 -14.87 30.09
C LEU A 1118 -32.71 -14.13 30.17
N GLY A 1119 -32.91 -13.11 29.34
CA GLY A 1119 -34.16 -12.35 29.28
C GLY A 1119 -35.35 -13.18 28.79
N LEU A 1120 -35.12 -14.09 27.83
CA LEU A 1120 -36.13 -15.03 27.34
C LEU A 1120 -36.45 -16.11 28.37
N LEU A 1121 -35.43 -16.63 29.07
CA LEU A 1121 -35.63 -17.56 30.19
C LEU A 1121 -36.41 -16.89 31.34
N MET A 1122 -36.08 -15.65 31.69
CA MET A 1122 -36.79 -14.88 32.71
C MET A 1122 -38.24 -14.59 32.29
N ALA A 1123 -38.48 -14.28 31.00
CA ALA A 1123 -39.83 -14.10 30.47
C ALA A 1123 -40.68 -15.38 30.57
N GLY A 1124 -40.10 -16.54 30.22
CA GLY A 1124 -40.75 -17.84 30.42
C GLY A 1124 -41.04 -18.11 31.90
N TRP A 1125 -40.06 -17.88 32.77
CA TRP A 1125 -40.17 -18.09 34.21
C TRP A 1125 -41.25 -17.22 34.89
N LEU A 1126 -41.42 -15.96 34.45
CA LEU A 1126 -42.47 -15.04 34.91
C LEU A 1126 -43.85 -15.42 34.34
N ALA A 1127 -43.92 -15.83 33.07
CA ALA A 1127 -45.17 -16.29 32.45
C ALA A 1127 -45.72 -17.53 33.15
N ASP A 1128 -44.85 -18.50 33.48
CA ASP A 1128 -45.20 -19.71 34.24
C ASP A 1128 -45.72 -19.40 35.65
N ARG A 1129 -45.43 -18.20 36.18
CA ARG A 1129 -45.87 -17.70 37.50
C ARG A 1129 -47.07 -16.76 37.46
N GLY A 1130 -47.72 -16.61 36.30
CA GLY A 1130 -48.97 -15.87 36.15
C GLY A 1130 -48.85 -14.48 35.54
N ALA A 1131 -47.65 -14.04 35.12
CA ALA A 1131 -47.48 -12.76 34.46
C ALA A 1131 -48.14 -12.78 33.06
N ARG A 1132 -49.26 -12.07 32.89
CA ARG A 1132 -49.97 -12.00 31.59
C ARG A 1132 -49.53 -10.83 30.72
N ARG A 1133 -48.86 -9.83 31.30
CA ARG A 1133 -48.35 -8.65 30.58
C ARG A 1133 -46.85 -8.50 30.79
N LEU A 1134 -46.07 -9.04 29.84
CA LEU A 1134 -44.61 -8.92 29.82
C LEU A 1134 -44.21 -7.83 28.82
N ARG A 1135 -43.54 -6.78 29.28
CA ARG A 1135 -42.89 -5.77 28.42
C ARG A 1135 -41.41 -6.08 28.38
N ARG A 1136 -40.87 -6.30 27.19
CA ARG A 1136 -39.44 -6.59 26.98
C ARG A 1136 -38.79 -5.39 26.29
N ARG A 1137 -37.70 -4.87 26.86
CA ARG A 1137 -36.91 -3.79 26.27
C ARG A 1137 -35.52 -4.32 25.90
N SER A 1138 -35.11 -4.17 24.65
CA SER A 1138 -33.78 -4.58 24.16
C SER A 1138 -33.29 -3.62 23.06
N PRO A 1139 -31.98 -3.34 22.97
CA PRO A 1139 -31.41 -2.52 21.89
C PRO A 1139 -31.26 -3.27 20.55
N ALA A 1140 -31.45 -4.59 20.51
CA ALA A 1140 -31.33 -5.40 19.29
C ALA A 1140 -32.68 -5.57 18.59
N ARG A 1141 -32.72 -5.49 17.24
CA ARG A 1141 -33.91 -5.90 16.46
C ARG A 1141 -34.24 -7.38 16.73
N PRO A 1142 -35.51 -7.78 16.75
CA PRO A 1142 -35.88 -9.16 16.97
C PRO A 1142 -35.30 -10.05 15.84
N PRO A 1143 -34.70 -11.21 16.16
CA PRO A 1143 -34.49 -12.24 15.15
C PRO A 1143 -35.87 -12.72 14.66
N ASP A 1144 -36.03 -12.91 13.34
CA ASP A 1144 -37.28 -13.35 12.72
C ASP A 1144 -37.90 -14.54 13.45
N TRP A 1145 -39.13 -14.37 13.95
CA TRP A 1145 -39.90 -15.39 14.68
C TRP A 1145 -40.53 -16.43 13.73
N GLY A 1146 -39.71 -17.03 12.87
CA GLY A 1146 -40.09 -18.09 11.93
C GLY A 1146 -39.57 -19.49 12.27
N ARG A 1147 -38.79 -19.66 13.35
CA ARG A 1147 -38.30 -20.99 13.78
C ARG A 1147 -39.06 -21.49 15.01
N PRO A 1148 -39.44 -22.79 15.07
CA PRO A 1148 -39.96 -23.36 16.31
C PRO A 1148 -38.86 -23.34 17.39
N PRO A 1149 -39.22 -23.27 18.69
CA PRO A 1149 -38.25 -23.21 19.77
C PRO A 1149 -37.35 -24.44 19.76
N LEU A 1150 -36.07 -24.23 20.08
CA LEU A 1150 -35.09 -25.24 20.45
C LEU A 1150 -35.74 -26.35 21.28
N ALA A 1151 -35.71 -27.58 20.76
CA ALA A 1151 -36.08 -28.77 21.51
C ALA A 1151 -35.07 -29.00 22.64
N ILE A 1152 -35.32 -28.42 23.81
CA ILE A 1152 -34.65 -28.82 25.05
C ILE A 1152 -35.21 -30.18 25.45
N ARG A 1153 -34.50 -31.25 25.10
CA ARG A 1153 -34.78 -32.61 25.57
C ARG A 1153 -34.53 -32.71 27.07
N HIS A 1154 -35.55 -32.47 27.89
CA HIS A 1154 -35.55 -33.00 29.26
C HIS A 1154 -35.87 -34.51 29.21
N ARG A 1155 -34.86 -35.35 29.44
CA ARG A 1155 -35.08 -36.75 29.84
C ARG A 1155 -35.77 -36.76 31.21
N ARG A 1156 -37.10 -36.88 31.25
CA ARG A 1156 -37.81 -37.35 32.44
C ARG A 1156 -37.93 -38.88 32.36
N ARG A 1157 -37.24 -39.58 33.26
CA ARG A 1157 -37.60 -40.96 33.62
C ARG A 1157 -38.89 -40.89 34.44
N HIS A 1158 -40.00 -41.41 33.92
CA HIS A 1158 -41.00 -42.10 34.73
C HIS A 1158 -41.74 -43.16 33.92
N ARG A 1159 -42.16 -44.20 34.65
CA ARG A 1159 -42.68 -45.49 34.18
C ARG A 1159 -44.04 -45.33 33.46
N GLY A 1160 -44.19 -46.04 32.34
CA GLY A 1160 -45.48 -46.51 31.82
C GLY A 1160 -45.96 -45.86 30.52
N GLY A 1161 -45.97 -46.67 29.45
CA GLY A 1161 -46.97 -46.59 28.37
C GLY A 1161 -46.73 -45.59 27.23
N VAL A 1162 -46.51 -46.12 26.03
CA VAL A 1162 -46.54 -45.41 24.75
C VAL A 1162 -47.99 -45.05 24.39
N THR A 1163 -48.25 -43.81 23.96
CA THR A 1163 -49.21 -43.53 22.88
C THR A 1163 -48.86 -42.22 22.18
N GLU A 1164 -48.61 -42.31 20.87
CA GLU A 1164 -48.46 -41.20 19.93
C GLU A 1164 -49.84 -40.89 19.33
N VAL A 1165 -50.33 -39.65 19.43
CA VAL A 1165 -51.39 -39.12 18.55
C VAL A 1165 -51.11 -37.63 18.28
N GLY A 1166 -50.91 -37.30 17.00
CA GLY A 1166 -50.71 -35.94 16.53
C GLY A 1166 -52.00 -35.10 16.48
N GLY A 1167 -51.83 -33.78 16.54
CA GLY A 1167 -52.91 -32.81 16.34
C GLY A 1167 -52.40 -31.38 16.26
N ARG A 1168 -52.50 -30.78 15.07
CA ARG A 1168 -52.19 -29.37 14.74
C ARG A 1168 -53.07 -28.40 15.53
N LEU A 1169 -52.51 -27.28 15.99
CA LEU A 1169 -53.22 -26.00 16.09
C LEU A 1169 -52.21 -24.85 16.00
N GLY A 1170 -51.92 -24.45 14.76
CA GLY A 1170 -51.42 -23.12 14.45
C GLY A 1170 -52.59 -22.13 14.34
N SER A 1171 -52.25 -20.85 14.46
CA SER A 1171 -53.10 -19.65 14.37
C SER A 1171 -53.78 -19.20 15.67
N ARG A 1172 -53.14 -18.22 16.32
CA ARG A 1172 -53.70 -16.91 16.70
C ARG A 1172 -52.71 -16.23 17.63
N LEU A 1173 -52.19 -15.08 17.19
CA LEU A 1173 -51.87 -13.87 17.95
C LEU A 1173 -50.75 -13.09 17.23
N GLY A 1174 -51.16 -12.39 16.18
CA GLY A 1174 -50.50 -11.17 15.75
C GLY A 1174 -51.39 -9.99 16.15
N ARG A 1175 -51.00 -9.28 17.21
CA ARG A 1175 -51.20 -7.85 17.46
C ARG A 1175 -50.28 -7.42 18.59
#